data_AF-A0A4Q9FQG7-F1
#
_entry.id   AF-A0A4Q9FQG7-F1
#
_cell.length_a   1.000
_cell.length_b   1.000
_cell.length_c   1.000
_cell.angle_alpha   90.00
_cell.angle_beta   90.00
_cell.angle_gamma   90.00
#
_symmetry.space_group_name_H-M   'P 1'
#
loop_
_entity.id
_entity.type
_entity.pdbx_description
1 polymer ?
#
loop_
_entity_poly.entity_id
_entity_poly.type
_entity_poly.pdbx_seq_one_letter_code
_entity_poly.pdbx_strand_id
1 'polypeptide(L)'
;MKILYKYSLCLLFVTLLHIEKVVAQRDFAMQITVDKPVEAEDVVLFPGVKDKDSYWYMSKNVKLATNEDGSPKVSFVKWVYNEDNGEDEGLGGGVLHCVFGYGATTEQLNKARTALRRINGKGKIVGPVIFKSGTVTVAVPKLNDPEKQEVVAVAPAPTIQGAYVATNLQLDKRSASLLWESFDTPNPLVTFNFNMELAGYNSPLEAKITINREQIHNSRRMQAGVATPWLAAEVGSFFDEMIDNGAIEIEKIGENFEMQEAIDRAVEMATQEFFTPLGSSDGPNLSQLQGLNGQEPSFLDRASGVLNTARQDARSENQRIRSENRQAEDRAERRNQRIREENRRERERVDRVNEQNRERIERERREAQENEDEEDSEEDDEGEDDEENHDEDNTQVTPTEAGITPENVSQDVYIPIEAEQRDEVTANTRDEESVPSIAIVASYIQREVRISGKKVISFKETYPTTIPMPFGGNLGVSRKDCAKCFLEVNLNDPVFKQRQLLAVIDGFNQDNFSQFINYASLQIKKTHQSGKTTFDEVRVTRKNFNDEGNLFTLLYGWNGDNDRSKWLDYEYKVGWSFFGGKEFETDWINSNKNTINLSAPLQQKVITIEAERDLLEEANVRSIDVKIIYNLGGEDLQKQFTVNTSKDVLNGQVVIMLPKNKQEYDYEVTWRLWGGKEVKSGRKTTSFEVLQIDELPN
;
A
#
# COMPACT_ATOMS: atom_id res chain seq x y z
N MET A 1 -4.05 52.08 44.91
CA MET A 1 -4.74 50.82 44.49
C MET A 1 -4.37 50.33 43.09
N LYS A 2 -4.58 51.07 41.99
CA LYS A 2 -4.33 50.54 40.61
C LYS A 2 -2.89 50.12 40.28
N ILE A 3 -1.88 50.58 41.02
CA ILE A 3 -0.46 50.24 40.78
C ILE A 3 -0.07 48.87 41.40
N LEU A 4 -0.48 48.57 42.64
CA LEU A 4 -0.18 47.26 43.26
C LEU A 4 -0.78 46.08 42.49
N TYR A 5 -1.97 46.26 41.88
CA TYR A 5 -2.62 45.19 41.12
C TYR A 5 -1.86 44.81 39.84
N LYS A 6 -1.12 45.74 39.20
CA LYS A 6 -0.29 45.44 38.03
C LYS A 6 0.94 44.60 38.38
N TYR A 7 1.61 44.89 39.50
CA TYR A 7 2.77 44.12 39.93
C TYR A 7 2.39 42.73 40.46
N SER A 8 1.25 42.58 41.13
CA SER A 8 0.76 41.27 41.56
C SER A 8 0.40 40.35 40.38
N LEU A 9 -0.17 40.91 39.30
CA LEU A 9 -0.46 40.12 38.09
C LEU A 9 0.80 39.73 37.30
N CYS A 10 1.82 40.60 37.25
CA CYS A 10 3.11 40.28 36.65
C CYS A 10 3.88 39.19 37.43
N LEU A 11 3.86 39.22 38.77
CA LEU A 11 4.50 38.15 39.55
C LEU A 11 3.83 36.80 39.27
N LEU A 12 2.50 36.74 39.19
CA LEU A 12 1.75 35.52 38.93
C LEU A 12 2.00 34.94 37.52
N PHE A 13 2.19 35.80 36.51
CA PHE A 13 2.56 35.37 35.17
C PHE A 13 4.03 34.89 35.07
N VAL A 14 4.95 35.53 35.79
CA VAL A 14 6.36 35.12 35.81
C VAL A 14 6.56 33.82 36.60
N THR A 15 5.79 33.56 37.66
CA THR A 15 5.83 32.25 38.34
C THR A 15 5.18 31.13 37.53
N LEU A 16 4.11 31.40 36.76
CA LEU A 16 3.53 30.41 35.83
C LEU A 16 4.48 30.07 34.67
N LEU A 17 5.14 31.06 34.06
CA LEU A 17 6.16 30.87 33.01
C LEU A 17 7.49 30.25 33.50
N HIS A 18 7.61 29.92 34.78
CA HIS A 18 8.72 29.12 35.32
C HIS A 18 8.32 27.70 35.75
N ILE A 19 7.04 27.33 35.65
CA ILE A 19 6.58 25.96 35.90
C ILE A 19 6.57 25.15 34.58
N GLU A 20 6.28 25.76 33.43
CA GLU A 20 6.25 25.07 32.13
C GLU A 20 7.62 24.63 31.58
N LYS A 21 8.73 25.02 32.22
CA LYS A 21 10.08 24.51 31.91
C LYS A 21 10.73 23.70 33.04
N VAL A 22 9.95 23.29 34.06
CA VAL A 22 10.40 22.36 35.12
C VAL A 22 9.60 21.05 35.11
N VAL A 23 8.81 20.79 34.05
CA VAL A 23 8.73 19.44 33.50
C VAL A 23 9.95 19.25 32.59
N ALA A 24 11.13 19.13 33.22
CA ALA A 24 12.15 18.30 32.63
C ALA A 24 11.52 16.93 32.47
N GLN A 25 11.29 16.53 31.21
CA GLN A 25 10.82 15.21 30.84
C GLN A 25 11.78 14.23 31.50
N ARG A 26 11.39 13.64 32.63
CA ARG A 26 12.21 12.61 33.29
C ARG A 26 12.23 11.46 32.32
N ASP A 27 13.34 11.32 31.59
CA ASP A 27 13.58 10.18 30.72
C ASP A 27 13.26 8.91 31.51
N PHE A 28 12.24 8.21 31.04
CA PHE A 28 11.74 7.03 31.72
C PHE A 28 12.78 5.93 31.55
N ALA A 29 13.64 5.77 32.55
CA ALA A 29 14.59 4.67 32.66
C ALA A 29 14.11 3.71 33.74
N MET A 30 13.89 2.44 33.37
CA MET A 30 13.64 1.39 34.35
C MET A 30 14.87 1.17 35.23
N GLN A 31 14.69 0.78 36.50
CA GLN A 31 15.80 0.48 37.41
C GLN A 31 16.40 -0.92 37.15
N ILE A 32 16.74 -1.17 35.87
CA ILE A 32 17.34 -2.39 35.33
C ILE A 32 18.68 -2.06 34.67
N THR A 33 19.54 -3.07 34.60
CA THR A 33 20.87 -3.01 33.99
C THR A 33 20.76 -3.55 32.56
N VAL A 34 21.08 -2.75 31.55
CA VAL A 34 20.82 -3.09 30.14
C VAL A 34 22.05 -3.60 29.37
N ASP A 35 23.27 -3.36 29.86
CA ASP A 35 24.53 -3.80 29.26
C ASP A 35 24.95 -5.23 29.67
N LYS A 36 24.24 -5.83 30.64
CA LYS A 36 24.44 -7.22 31.09
C LYS A 36 23.14 -8.03 31.06
N PRO A 37 22.51 -8.18 29.88
CA PRO A 37 21.38 -9.08 29.72
C PRO A 37 21.82 -10.53 29.92
N VAL A 38 20.93 -11.34 30.47
CA VAL A 38 21.05 -12.80 30.54
C VAL A 38 20.07 -13.39 29.54
N GLU A 39 20.57 -14.00 28.47
CA GLU A 39 19.71 -14.75 27.55
C GLU A 39 19.26 -16.06 28.20
N ALA A 40 17.95 -16.33 28.12
CA ALA A 40 17.29 -17.46 28.76
C ALA A 40 16.29 -18.10 27.78
N GLU A 41 16.84 -18.73 26.74
CA GLU A 41 16.08 -19.27 25.60
C GLU A 41 15.26 -18.15 24.92
N ASP A 42 13.93 -18.25 24.91
CA ASP A 42 13.03 -17.35 24.17
C ASP A 42 12.82 -15.96 24.83
N VAL A 43 13.51 -15.66 25.94
CA VAL A 43 13.43 -14.39 26.65
C VAL A 43 14.80 -13.85 27.06
N VAL A 44 14.91 -12.53 27.14
CA VAL A 44 16.10 -11.82 27.64
C VAL A 44 15.80 -11.28 29.04
N LEU A 45 16.69 -11.50 30.00
CA LEU A 45 16.52 -11.13 31.40
C LEU A 45 17.48 -10.01 31.80
N PHE A 46 16.95 -8.90 32.31
CA PHE A 46 17.69 -7.71 32.72
C PHE A 46 17.72 -7.60 34.25
N PRO A 47 18.91 -7.64 34.90
CA PRO A 47 19.01 -7.59 36.36
C PRO A 47 18.70 -6.19 36.91
N GLY A 48 18.07 -6.14 38.08
CA GLY A 48 17.76 -4.89 38.78
C GLY A 48 19.01 -4.15 39.27
N VAL A 49 19.00 -2.82 39.14
CA VAL A 49 20.11 -1.96 39.62
C VAL A 49 20.25 -2.02 41.15
N LYS A 50 19.12 -2.11 41.88
CA LYS A 50 19.08 -2.16 43.35
C LYS A 50 19.08 -3.57 43.93
N ASP A 51 18.39 -4.50 43.28
CA ASP A 51 18.30 -5.90 43.69
C ASP A 51 18.81 -6.78 42.54
N LYS A 52 20.05 -7.26 42.67
CA LYS A 52 20.72 -8.11 41.68
C LYS A 52 20.12 -9.52 41.57
N ASP A 53 19.25 -9.91 42.52
CA ASP A 53 18.49 -11.16 42.45
C ASP A 53 17.14 -10.96 41.75
N SER A 54 16.70 -9.73 41.49
CA SER A 54 15.49 -9.40 40.71
C SER A 54 15.79 -9.21 39.23
N TYR A 55 15.04 -9.86 38.35
CA TYR A 55 15.20 -9.77 36.89
C TYR A 55 13.88 -9.38 36.20
N TRP A 56 13.96 -8.50 35.22
CA TRP A 56 12.85 -8.15 34.33
C TRP A 56 13.04 -8.83 32.99
N TYR A 57 11.96 -9.32 32.37
CA TYR A 57 12.06 -10.09 31.13
C TYR A 57 11.56 -9.30 29.92
N MET A 58 12.24 -9.48 28.79
CA MET A 58 11.75 -9.14 27.46
C MET A 58 11.46 -10.44 26.72
N SER A 59 10.28 -10.54 26.10
CA SER A 59 9.99 -11.59 25.13
C SER A 59 10.28 -11.11 23.72
N LYS A 60 10.89 -11.97 22.90
CA LYS A 60 11.06 -11.76 21.45
C LYS A 60 9.85 -12.28 20.64
N ASN A 61 8.81 -12.80 21.31
CA ASN A 61 7.73 -13.55 20.65
C ASN A 61 6.54 -12.66 20.33
N VAL A 62 6.20 -12.58 19.04
CA VAL A 62 4.94 -12.02 18.54
C VAL A 62 3.78 -12.93 18.95
N LYS A 63 2.62 -12.34 19.27
CA LYS A 63 1.43 -13.09 19.67
C LYS A 63 0.15 -12.39 19.25
N LEU A 64 -0.84 -13.17 18.78
CA LEU A 64 -2.21 -12.70 18.62
C LEU A 64 -2.90 -12.45 19.97
N ALA A 65 -3.76 -11.43 19.99
CA ALA A 65 -4.77 -11.28 21.03
C ALA A 65 -5.83 -12.39 20.89
N THR A 66 -6.52 -12.71 21.98
CA THR A 66 -7.63 -13.67 21.99
C THR A 66 -8.96 -12.98 22.28
N ASN A 67 -10.04 -13.58 21.80
CA ASN A 67 -11.42 -13.29 22.17
C ASN A 67 -11.75 -13.88 23.56
N GLU A 68 -12.93 -13.56 24.08
CA GLU A 68 -13.42 -14.11 25.36
C GLU A 68 -13.66 -15.63 25.31
N ASP A 69 -13.95 -16.19 24.13
CA ASP A 69 -14.05 -17.63 23.88
C ASP A 69 -12.67 -18.32 23.71
N GLY A 70 -11.58 -17.58 23.84
CA GLY A 70 -10.21 -18.05 23.63
C GLY A 70 -9.74 -18.10 22.17
N SER A 71 -10.62 -17.87 21.19
CA SER A 71 -10.23 -17.88 19.77
C SER A 71 -9.30 -16.71 19.41
N PRO A 72 -8.38 -16.87 18.45
CA PRO A 72 -7.46 -15.80 18.06
C PRO A 72 -8.20 -14.64 17.36
N LYS A 73 -7.77 -13.41 17.62
CA LYS A 73 -8.27 -12.18 16.96
C LYS A 73 -7.60 -11.98 15.60
N VAL A 74 -7.89 -12.90 14.69
CA VAL A 74 -7.49 -12.87 13.28
C VAL A 74 -8.70 -13.18 12.41
N SER A 75 -8.78 -12.53 11.26
CA SER A 75 -9.75 -12.85 10.21
C SER A 75 -9.08 -12.64 8.86
N PHE A 76 -9.06 -13.68 8.04
CA PHE A 76 -8.66 -13.59 6.64
C PHE A 76 -9.88 -13.93 5.78
N VAL A 77 -10.38 -12.94 5.03
CA VAL A 77 -11.44 -13.14 4.05
C VAL A 77 -10.84 -13.05 2.66
N LYS A 78 -10.81 -14.17 1.94
CA LYS A 78 -10.49 -14.25 0.50
C LYS A 78 -11.82 -14.17 -0.26
N TRP A 79 -11.86 -13.39 -1.33
CA TRP A 79 -13.11 -13.12 -2.04
C TRP A 79 -12.93 -13.16 -3.57
N VAL A 80 -14.02 -13.54 -4.25
CA VAL A 80 -14.11 -13.60 -5.71
C VAL A 80 -15.42 -13.00 -6.17
N TYR A 81 -15.41 -12.26 -7.27
CA TYR A 81 -16.57 -11.73 -7.97
C TYR A 81 -16.47 -12.18 -9.44
N ASN A 82 -17.50 -12.85 -9.96
CA ASN A 82 -17.47 -13.37 -11.33
C ASN A 82 -18.03 -12.29 -12.25
N GLU A 83 -17.21 -11.83 -13.19
CA GLU A 83 -17.67 -10.92 -14.25
C GLU A 83 -18.17 -11.74 -15.43
N ASP A 84 -19.21 -11.25 -16.11
CA ASP A 84 -19.80 -11.89 -17.29
C ASP A 84 -19.14 -11.30 -18.56
N ASN A 85 -17.79 -11.31 -18.56
CA ASN A 85 -16.93 -10.61 -19.54
C ASN A 85 -16.35 -11.57 -20.61
N GLY A 86 -16.55 -12.88 -20.47
CA GLY A 86 -16.01 -13.90 -21.37
C GLY A 86 -14.58 -14.35 -21.06
N GLU A 87 -13.99 -13.93 -19.94
CA GLU A 87 -12.74 -14.47 -19.40
C GLU A 87 -13.04 -15.55 -18.35
N ASP A 88 -12.26 -16.63 -18.32
CA ASP A 88 -12.42 -17.72 -17.34
C ASP A 88 -12.00 -17.32 -15.89
N GLU A 89 -11.61 -16.05 -15.68
CA GLU A 89 -11.11 -15.53 -14.42
C GLU A 89 -11.93 -14.34 -13.87
N GLY A 90 -12.67 -14.57 -12.79
CA GLY A 90 -13.31 -13.48 -12.04
C GLY A 90 -12.31 -12.56 -11.31
N LEU A 91 -12.76 -11.34 -10.99
CA LEU A 91 -12.08 -10.44 -10.06
C LEU A 91 -11.96 -11.09 -8.67
N GLY A 92 -10.91 -10.74 -7.92
CA GLY A 92 -10.74 -11.27 -6.57
C GLY A 92 -9.68 -10.55 -5.76
N GLY A 93 -9.59 -10.92 -4.49
CA GLY A 93 -8.63 -10.36 -3.55
C GLY A 93 -8.80 -10.93 -2.15
N GLY A 94 -8.22 -10.26 -1.17
CA GLY A 94 -8.29 -10.68 0.21
C GLY A 94 -8.13 -9.55 1.21
N VAL A 95 -8.64 -9.76 2.41
CA VAL A 95 -8.49 -8.84 3.55
C VAL A 95 -8.06 -9.66 4.77
N LEU A 96 -6.87 -9.36 5.29
CA LEU A 96 -6.37 -9.89 6.56
C LEU A 96 -6.45 -8.81 7.64
N HIS A 97 -7.38 -8.98 8.59
CA HIS A 97 -7.46 -8.20 9.83
C HIS A 97 -6.83 -9.03 10.96
N CYS A 98 -5.87 -8.47 11.70
CA CYS A 98 -5.37 -9.12 12.92
C CYS A 98 -5.07 -8.15 14.06
N VAL A 99 -5.25 -8.62 15.29
CA VAL A 99 -4.92 -7.90 16.53
C VAL A 99 -3.80 -8.65 17.23
N PHE A 100 -2.63 -8.03 17.33
CA PHE A 100 -1.39 -8.68 17.73
C PHE A 100 -0.54 -7.78 18.63
N GLY A 101 0.46 -8.38 19.27
CA GLY A 101 1.39 -7.74 20.17
C GLY A 101 2.56 -8.68 20.40
N TYR A 102 3.18 -8.61 21.57
CA TYR A 102 4.26 -9.52 21.97
C TYR A 102 4.07 -10.00 23.41
N GLY A 103 4.69 -11.12 23.76
CA GLY A 103 4.74 -11.61 25.13
C GLY A 103 5.11 -13.08 25.28
N ALA A 104 5.75 -13.42 26.40
CA ALA A 104 6.16 -14.79 26.69
C ALA A 104 4.99 -15.68 27.13
N THR A 105 5.05 -16.97 26.78
CA THR A 105 4.13 -17.97 27.32
C THR A 105 4.50 -18.35 28.76
N THR A 106 3.55 -18.94 29.50
CA THR A 106 3.80 -19.45 30.85
C THR A 106 4.91 -20.51 30.87
N GLU A 107 5.01 -21.33 29.83
CA GLU A 107 6.05 -22.34 29.66
C GLU A 107 7.43 -21.70 29.48
N GLN A 108 7.55 -20.71 28.59
CA GLN A 108 8.79 -19.96 28.37
C GLN A 108 9.27 -19.27 29.64
N LEU A 109 8.36 -18.66 30.41
CA LEU A 109 8.72 -18.08 31.71
C LEU A 109 9.16 -19.13 32.74
N ASN A 110 8.67 -20.37 32.67
CA ASN A 110 9.13 -21.46 33.54
C ASN A 110 10.51 -22.01 33.12
N LYS A 111 10.78 -22.13 31.82
CA LYS A 111 12.12 -22.44 31.28
C LYS A 111 13.12 -21.34 31.68
N ALA A 112 12.76 -20.07 31.47
CA ALA A 112 13.58 -18.92 31.84
C ALA A 112 13.90 -18.84 33.34
N ARG A 113 12.92 -19.13 34.23
CA ARG A 113 13.17 -19.25 35.68
C ARG A 113 14.16 -20.37 36.01
N THR A 114 14.13 -21.46 35.26
CA THR A 114 15.02 -22.61 35.46
C THR A 114 16.44 -22.29 34.97
N ALA A 115 16.57 -21.66 33.80
CA ALA A 115 17.85 -21.16 33.28
C ALA A 115 18.46 -20.11 34.22
N LEU A 116 17.67 -19.11 34.65
CA LEU A 116 18.11 -18.08 35.59
C LEU A 116 18.68 -18.67 36.88
N ARG A 117 18.03 -19.69 37.46
CA ARG A 117 18.51 -20.37 38.68
C ARG A 117 19.86 -21.08 38.53
N ARG A 118 20.27 -21.46 37.31
CA ARG A 118 21.61 -22.02 37.05
C ARG A 118 22.70 -20.95 37.08
N ILE A 119 22.34 -19.70 36.74
CA ILE A 119 23.25 -18.55 36.64
C ILE A 119 23.30 -17.78 37.96
N ASN A 120 22.14 -17.51 38.56
CA ASN A 120 21.98 -16.97 39.91
C ASN A 120 20.97 -17.83 40.67
N GLY A 121 21.44 -18.63 41.64
CA GLY A 121 20.59 -19.52 42.45
C GLY A 121 19.52 -18.81 43.30
N LYS A 122 19.62 -17.49 43.50
CA LYS A 122 18.61 -16.65 44.16
C LYS A 122 17.73 -15.86 43.18
N GLY A 123 18.06 -15.91 41.89
CA GLY A 123 17.40 -15.14 40.84
C GLY A 123 15.90 -15.40 40.73
N LYS A 124 15.12 -14.32 40.66
CA LYS A 124 13.66 -14.32 40.48
C LYS A 124 13.27 -13.39 39.34
N ILE A 125 12.38 -13.84 38.46
CA ILE A 125 11.76 -13.00 37.43
C ILE A 125 10.60 -12.23 38.06
N VAL A 126 10.65 -10.89 38.01
CA VAL A 126 9.72 -9.98 38.68
C VAL A 126 8.57 -9.54 37.77
N GLY A 127 8.85 -9.25 36.50
CA GLY A 127 7.85 -8.75 35.54
C GLY A 127 8.44 -8.44 34.17
N PRO A 128 7.62 -8.05 33.18
CA PRO A 128 8.09 -7.66 31.87
C PRO A 128 8.83 -6.31 31.92
N VAL A 129 9.70 -6.06 30.95
CA VAL A 129 10.21 -4.71 30.68
C VAL A 129 9.11 -3.81 30.10
N ILE A 130 9.31 -2.50 30.25
CA ILE A 130 8.52 -1.43 29.64
C ILE A 130 9.48 -0.68 28.73
N PHE A 131 9.15 -0.61 27.44
CA PHE A 131 9.95 0.10 26.45
C PHE A 131 9.70 1.62 26.53
N LYS A 132 10.69 2.41 26.15
CA LYS A 132 10.60 3.87 26.03
C LYS A 132 9.74 4.26 24.83
N SER A 133 9.97 3.59 23.70
CA SER A 133 9.27 3.80 22.44
C SER A 133 9.33 2.52 21.58
N GLY A 134 8.64 2.52 20.45
CA GLY A 134 8.85 1.51 19.41
C GLY A 134 7.88 1.61 18.24
N THR A 135 8.25 0.98 17.14
CA THR A 135 7.43 0.85 15.92
C THR A 135 7.31 -0.62 15.54
N VAL A 136 6.22 -0.98 14.88
CA VAL A 136 6.04 -2.28 14.27
C VAL A 136 5.71 -2.14 12.79
N THR A 137 6.37 -2.95 11.96
CA THR A 137 6.09 -3.08 10.53
C THR A 137 5.54 -4.48 10.24
N VAL A 138 4.60 -4.55 9.29
CA VAL A 138 4.05 -5.81 8.81
C VAL A 138 4.40 -5.93 7.33
N ALA A 139 4.95 -7.09 6.96
CA ALA A 139 5.44 -7.32 5.61
C ALA A 139 5.00 -8.69 5.07
N VAL A 140 4.79 -8.76 3.76
CA VAL A 140 4.40 -9.96 2.99
C VAL A 140 5.31 -10.09 1.75
N PRO A 141 5.49 -11.28 1.15
CA PRO A 141 6.26 -11.41 -0.09
C PRO A 141 5.66 -10.60 -1.24
N LYS A 142 6.52 -10.03 -2.08
CA LYS A 142 6.12 -9.26 -3.24
C LYS A 142 6.01 -10.16 -4.46
N LEU A 143 4.80 -10.38 -4.98
CA LEU A 143 4.53 -11.29 -6.10
C LEU A 143 5.44 -11.14 -7.33
N ASN A 144 5.78 -9.89 -7.69
CA ASN A 144 6.56 -9.60 -8.90
C ASN A 144 8.08 -9.69 -8.66
N ASP A 145 8.51 -9.94 -7.42
CA ASP A 145 9.91 -10.01 -6.98
C ASP A 145 9.93 -10.80 -5.65
N PRO A 146 9.70 -12.13 -5.67
CA PRO A 146 9.33 -12.91 -4.48
C PRO A 146 10.31 -12.79 -3.31
N GLU A 147 11.58 -12.55 -3.62
CA GLU A 147 12.71 -12.37 -2.71
C GLU A 147 12.69 -11.02 -1.96
N LYS A 148 11.75 -10.12 -2.30
CA LYS A 148 11.54 -8.85 -1.58
C LYS A 148 10.24 -8.90 -0.80
N GLN A 149 10.32 -8.51 0.46
CA GLN A 149 9.13 -8.24 1.27
C GLN A 149 8.59 -6.84 0.96
N GLU A 150 7.27 -6.74 0.79
CA GLU A 150 6.54 -5.48 0.72
C GLU A 150 6.03 -5.10 2.11
N VAL A 151 6.43 -3.92 2.61
CA VAL A 151 5.94 -3.37 3.88
C VAL A 151 4.54 -2.80 3.65
N VAL A 152 3.53 -3.56 4.06
CA VAL A 152 2.11 -3.27 3.84
C VAL A 152 1.46 -2.51 5.00
N ALA A 153 2.07 -2.50 6.18
CA ALA A 153 1.63 -1.66 7.30
C ALA A 153 2.78 -1.20 8.20
N VAL A 154 2.65 -0.01 8.78
CA VAL A 154 3.53 0.54 9.83
C VAL A 154 2.67 1.16 10.92
N ALA A 155 2.92 0.83 12.18
CA ALA A 155 2.19 1.36 13.33
C ALA A 155 3.11 1.62 14.54
N PRO A 156 2.71 2.48 15.49
CA PRO A 156 3.35 2.54 16.80
C PRO A 156 3.22 1.18 17.51
N ALA A 157 4.33 0.66 18.03
CA ALA A 157 4.30 -0.58 18.78
C ALA A 157 3.80 -0.34 20.22
N PRO A 158 3.07 -1.29 20.83
CA PRO A 158 2.80 -1.24 22.27
C PRO A 158 4.10 -1.21 23.07
N THR A 159 4.22 -0.33 24.07
CA THR A 159 5.43 -0.24 24.92
C THR A 159 5.39 -1.14 26.15
N ILE A 160 4.24 -1.77 26.43
CA ILE A 160 4.01 -2.66 27.57
C ILE A 160 3.46 -3.99 27.05
N GLN A 161 4.03 -5.10 27.54
CA GLN A 161 3.56 -6.45 27.20
C GLN A 161 2.09 -6.64 27.58
N GLY A 162 1.31 -7.28 26.70
CA GLY A 162 -0.12 -7.54 26.89
C GLY A 162 -1.04 -6.39 26.44
N ALA A 163 -0.49 -5.26 26.01
CA ALA A 163 -1.17 -4.35 25.10
C ALA A 163 -1.00 -4.84 23.64
N TYR A 164 -1.97 -4.51 22.79
CA TYR A 164 -2.06 -4.99 21.41
C TYR A 164 -2.34 -3.83 20.45
N VAL A 165 -1.98 -4.03 19.19
CA VAL A 165 -2.29 -3.16 18.05
C VAL A 165 -3.09 -3.97 17.01
N ALA A 166 -3.92 -3.28 16.21
CA ALA A 166 -4.67 -3.89 15.12
C ALA A 166 -4.11 -3.44 13.77
N THR A 167 -4.12 -4.31 12.77
CA THR A 167 -3.76 -3.99 11.39
C THR A 167 -4.75 -4.62 10.41
N ASN A 168 -4.89 -3.98 9.24
CA ASN A 168 -5.66 -4.43 8.10
C ASN A 168 -4.76 -4.43 6.87
N LEU A 169 -4.62 -5.60 6.23
CA LEU A 169 -3.94 -5.76 4.97
C LEU A 169 -5.00 -6.00 3.89
N GLN A 170 -5.03 -5.15 2.87
CA GLN A 170 -5.82 -5.40 1.65
C GLN A 170 -4.87 -5.96 0.59
N LEU A 171 -5.27 -7.09 0.00
CA LEU A 171 -4.45 -7.90 -0.89
C LEU A 171 -5.16 -8.07 -2.24
N ASP A 172 -4.40 -8.03 -3.33
CA ASP A 172 -4.87 -8.39 -4.67
C ASP A 172 -5.14 -9.92 -4.78
N LYS A 173 -5.76 -10.35 -5.90
CA LYS A 173 -6.12 -11.75 -6.19
C LYS A 173 -4.96 -12.75 -5.98
N ARG A 174 -3.75 -12.40 -6.43
CA ARG A 174 -2.57 -13.27 -6.35
C ARG A 174 -1.97 -13.25 -4.94
N SER A 175 -1.84 -12.07 -4.34
CA SER A 175 -1.29 -11.90 -2.98
C SER A 175 -2.17 -12.59 -1.94
N ALA A 176 -3.49 -12.46 -2.09
CA ALA A 176 -4.47 -13.14 -1.25
C ALA A 176 -4.36 -14.66 -1.38
N SER A 177 -4.23 -15.18 -2.60
CA SER A 177 -4.13 -16.63 -2.83
C SER A 177 -2.83 -17.21 -2.27
N LEU A 178 -1.68 -16.57 -2.54
CA LEU A 178 -0.39 -17.00 -2.00
C LEU A 178 -0.35 -16.98 -0.46
N LEU A 179 -0.83 -15.88 0.15
CA LEU A 179 -0.88 -15.78 1.61
C LEU A 179 -1.85 -16.80 2.20
N TRP A 180 -2.98 -17.06 1.53
CA TRP A 180 -4.00 -18.01 1.98
C TRP A 180 -3.46 -19.43 2.11
N GLU A 181 -2.81 -19.95 1.07
CA GLU A 181 -2.18 -21.29 1.12
C GLU A 181 -1.06 -21.35 2.17
N SER A 182 -0.33 -20.25 2.38
CA SER A 182 0.74 -20.22 3.39
C SER A 182 0.26 -20.47 4.82
N PHE A 183 -1.02 -20.21 5.13
CA PHE A 183 -1.62 -20.48 6.45
C PHE A 183 -1.93 -21.97 6.72
N ASP A 184 -1.69 -22.88 5.76
CA ASP A 184 -1.63 -24.32 6.01
C ASP A 184 -0.21 -24.83 6.35
N THR A 185 0.79 -23.96 6.23
CA THR A 185 2.18 -24.23 6.63
C THR A 185 2.46 -23.78 8.07
N PRO A 186 3.54 -24.27 8.73
CA PRO A 186 3.93 -23.80 10.06
C PRO A 186 4.37 -22.33 10.12
N ASN A 187 4.76 -21.74 8.99
CA ASN A 187 5.28 -20.38 8.89
C ASN A 187 4.55 -19.61 7.77
N PRO A 188 3.34 -19.08 8.01
CA PRO A 188 2.63 -18.24 7.06
C PRO A 188 3.49 -17.12 6.49
N LEU A 189 3.25 -16.71 5.24
CA LEU A 189 4.05 -15.71 4.52
C LEU A 189 3.71 -14.26 4.93
N VAL A 190 3.73 -13.99 6.24
CA VAL A 190 3.54 -12.66 6.84
C VAL A 190 4.45 -12.50 8.06
N THR A 191 5.22 -11.42 8.09
CA THR A 191 6.22 -11.13 9.13
C THR A 191 5.87 -9.85 9.88
N PHE A 192 5.98 -9.87 11.20
CA PHE A 192 5.75 -8.73 12.09
C PHE A 192 7.06 -8.36 12.78
N ASN A 193 7.63 -7.21 12.43
CA ASN A 193 8.94 -6.75 12.91
C ASN A 193 8.79 -5.55 13.85
N PHE A 194 9.20 -5.73 15.10
CA PHE A 194 9.20 -4.72 16.16
C PHE A 194 10.58 -4.09 16.30
N ASN A 195 10.66 -2.77 16.18
CA ASN A 195 11.85 -1.98 16.49
C ASN A 195 11.57 -1.20 17.78
N MET A 196 12.06 -1.71 18.92
CA MET A 196 11.78 -1.14 20.25
C MET A 196 13.00 -0.43 20.84
N GLU A 197 12.77 0.56 21.70
CA GLU A 197 13.82 1.21 22.51
C GLU A 197 13.66 0.83 23.98
N LEU A 198 14.67 0.23 24.60
CA LEU A 198 14.68 -0.10 26.03
C LEU A 198 15.55 0.90 26.79
N ALA A 199 14.96 1.61 27.75
CA ALA A 199 15.65 2.57 28.60
C ALA A 199 15.88 2.02 30.02
N GLY A 200 17.13 2.08 30.47
CA GLY A 200 17.56 1.59 31.78
C GLY A 200 18.89 2.22 32.17
N TYR A 201 19.75 1.46 32.85
CA TYR A 201 21.06 1.93 33.28
C TYR A 201 22.16 0.99 32.79
N ASN A 202 23.36 1.53 32.56
CA ASN A 202 24.56 0.72 32.44
C ASN A 202 24.96 0.13 33.80
N SER A 203 25.72 -0.97 33.77
CA SER A 203 26.37 -1.52 34.95
C SER A 203 27.18 -0.44 35.68
N PRO A 204 27.29 -0.51 37.02
CA PRO A 204 28.04 0.50 37.75
C PRO A 204 29.51 0.51 37.33
N LEU A 205 29.99 1.68 36.90
CA LEU A 205 31.40 1.95 36.67
C LEU A 205 32.09 1.96 38.03
N GLU A 206 32.91 0.95 38.29
CA GLU A 206 33.65 0.78 39.54
C GLU A 206 35.15 0.99 39.27
N ALA A 207 35.70 2.05 39.86
CA ALA A 207 37.10 2.42 39.69
C ALA A 207 37.70 2.99 40.96
N LYS A 208 39.02 2.89 41.06
CA LYS A 208 39.81 3.44 42.15
C LYS A 208 40.88 4.36 41.58
N ILE A 209 40.71 5.66 41.84
CA ILE A 209 41.67 6.70 41.48
C ILE A 209 42.58 6.93 42.70
N THR A 210 43.90 6.89 42.49
CA THR A 210 44.90 7.23 43.51
C THR A 210 45.67 8.47 43.08
N ILE A 211 45.39 9.60 43.73
CA ILE A 211 46.02 10.89 43.47
C ILE A 211 47.19 11.07 44.44
N ASN A 212 48.42 11.05 43.94
CA ASN A 212 49.63 11.35 44.71
C ASN A 212 49.89 12.85 44.74
N ARG A 213 49.29 13.51 45.74
CA ARG A 213 49.31 14.98 45.86
C ARG A 213 50.73 15.55 45.97
N GLU A 214 51.67 14.81 46.53
CA GLU A 214 53.06 15.25 46.66
C GLU A 214 53.79 15.28 45.31
N GLN A 215 53.53 14.31 44.42
CA GLN A 215 54.08 14.35 43.07
C GLN A 215 53.47 15.50 42.26
N ILE A 216 52.15 15.72 42.38
CA ILE A 216 51.45 16.82 41.69
C ILE A 216 51.96 18.19 42.19
N HIS A 217 52.01 18.43 43.50
CA HIS A 217 52.55 19.67 44.08
C HIS A 217 54.02 19.92 43.76
N ASN A 218 54.83 18.86 43.63
CA ASN A 218 56.24 18.96 43.27
C ASN A 218 56.51 18.99 41.76
N SER A 219 55.48 18.89 40.91
CA SER A 219 55.62 19.05 39.47
C SER A 219 56.15 20.45 39.12
N ARG A 220 56.99 20.54 38.08
CA ARG A 220 57.60 21.81 37.65
C ARG A 220 56.54 22.89 37.36
N ARG A 221 55.40 22.50 36.79
CA ARG A 221 54.32 23.43 36.43
C ARG A 221 53.55 23.94 37.67
N MET A 222 53.30 23.12 38.69
CA MET A 222 52.72 23.57 39.97
C MET A 222 53.68 24.44 40.80
N GLN A 223 54.99 24.21 40.70
CA GLN A 223 55.99 25.05 41.39
C GLN A 223 56.16 26.43 40.74
N ALA A 224 55.84 26.57 39.44
CA ALA A 224 55.92 27.83 38.71
C ALA A 224 54.64 28.70 38.81
N GLY A 225 53.51 28.13 39.25
CA GLY A 225 52.17 28.59 38.85
C GLY A 225 51.30 29.36 39.86
N VAL A 226 51.83 29.81 41.00
CA VAL A 226 51.00 30.32 42.12
C VAL A 226 50.27 31.64 41.82
N ALA A 227 50.76 32.48 40.89
CA ALA A 227 50.21 33.82 40.64
C ALA A 227 49.47 33.98 39.29
N THR A 228 49.46 32.96 38.43
CA THR A 228 49.00 33.07 37.03
C THR A 228 47.75 32.24 36.79
N PRO A 229 46.68 32.78 36.17
CA PRO A 229 45.51 32.00 35.79
C PRO A 229 45.83 30.94 34.71
N TRP A 230 45.28 29.76 34.92
CA TRP A 230 45.32 28.60 34.04
C TRP A 230 44.05 28.54 33.19
N LEU A 231 44.18 28.20 31.91
CA LEU A 231 43.05 27.91 31.02
C LEU A 231 42.61 26.45 31.20
N ALA A 232 41.34 26.12 30.97
CA ALA A 232 40.83 24.74 31.08
C ALA A 232 41.68 23.70 30.31
N ALA A 233 42.10 24.03 29.09
CA ALA A 233 42.97 23.16 28.29
C ALA A 233 44.38 23.00 28.88
N GLU A 234 44.91 24.02 29.55
CA GLU A 234 46.20 23.93 30.25
C GLU A 234 46.10 23.02 31.48
N VAL A 235 44.96 23.07 32.19
CA VAL A 235 44.65 22.17 33.32
C VAL A 235 44.49 20.72 32.85
N GLY A 236 43.76 20.49 31.75
CA GLY A 236 43.65 19.17 31.12
C GLY A 236 45.03 18.58 30.78
N SER A 237 45.80 19.29 29.94
CA SER A 237 47.16 18.88 29.54
C SER A 237 48.12 18.63 30.70
N PHE A 238 47.85 19.23 31.87
CA PHE A 238 48.65 19.03 33.07
C PHE A 238 48.23 17.76 33.81
N PHE A 239 46.94 17.45 33.90
CA PHE A 239 46.51 16.19 34.50
C PHE A 239 46.75 14.98 33.60
N ASP A 240 46.73 15.14 32.27
CA ASP A 240 47.22 14.11 31.34
C ASP A 240 48.69 13.76 31.66
N GLU A 241 49.55 14.77 31.80
CA GLU A 241 50.96 14.61 32.23
C GLU A 241 51.08 13.92 33.61
N MET A 242 50.16 14.20 34.55
CA MET A 242 50.13 13.56 35.87
C MET A 242 49.61 12.12 35.84
N ILE A 243 48.78 11.74 34.86
CA ILE A 243 48.35 10.35 34.64
C ILE A 243 49.51 9.57 34.01
N ASP A 244 50.11 10.09 32.94
CA ASP A 244 51.25 9.48 32.23
C ASP A 244 52.45 9.22 33.15
N ASN A 245 52.73 10.12 34.09
CA ASN A 245 53.85 9.99 35.04
C ASN A 245 53.51 9.20 36.33
N GLY A 246 52.27 8.71 36.47
CA GLY A 246 51.81 7.92 37.62
C GLY A 246 51.53 8.74 38.89
N ALA A 247 51.48 10.07 38.84
CA ALA A 247 50.99 10.90 39.94
C ALA A 247 49.46 10.81 40.12
N ILE A 248 48.73 10.37 39.10
CA ILE A 248 47.33 9.93 39.16
C ILE A 248 47.27 8.49 38.62
N GLU A 249 47.18 7.51 39.51
CA GLU A 249 47.01 6.09 39.15
C GLU A 249 45.51 5.77 39.05
N ILE A 250 45.06 5.13 37.96
CA ILE A 250 43.66 4.72 37.76
C ILE A 250 43.61 3.19 37.71
N GLU A 251 42.98 2.57 38.70
CA GLU A 251 42.79 1.12 38.79
C GLU A 251 41.34 0.75 38.43
N LYS A 252 41.18 -0.03 37.34
CA LYS A 252 39.91 -0.59 36.88
C LYS A 252 39.45 -1.70 37.84
N ILE A 253 38.29 -1.52 38.48
CA ILE A 253 37.70 -2.52 39.39
C ILE A 253 36.45 -3.13 38.72
N GLY A 254 36.67 -4.04 37.77
CA GLY A 254 35.59 -4.75 37.08
C GLY A 254 35.87 -4.98 35.60
N GLU A 255 34.97 -5.68 34.91
CA GLU A 255 35.17 -6.12 33.53
C GLU A 255 34.71 -5.07 32.49
N ASN A 256 33.49 -4.54 32.64
CA ASN A 256 32.92 -3.51 31.76
C ASN A 256 33.30 -2.12 32.27
N PHE A 257 34.31 -1.51 31.65
CA PHE A 257 34.81 -0.19 32.04
C PHE A 257 35.64 0.37 30.89
N GLU A 258 35.26 1.54 30.38
CA GLU A 258 36.03 2.30 29.42
C GLU A 258 37.02 3.21 30.15
N MET A 259 38.29 3.16 29.75
CA MET A 259 39.35 3.87 30.46
C MET A 259 39.21 5.40 30.37
N GLN A 260 38.57 5.92 29.32
CA GLN A 260 38.45 7.35 29.10
C GLN A 260 37.51 8.03 30.11
N GLU A 261 36.35 7.45 30.41
CA GLU A 261 35.42 7.98 31.43
C GLU A 261 36.10 8.07 32.81
N ALA A 262 37.02 7.13 33.10
CA ALA A 262 37.84 7.12 34.31
C ALA A 262 38.81 8.30 34.38
N ILE A 263 39.47 8.57 33.25
CA ILE A 263 40.44 9.66 33.08
C ILE A 263 39.71 10.98 33.26
N ASP A 264 38.61 11.19 32.53
CA ASP A 264 37.82 12.41 32.61
C ASP A 264 37.33 12.69 34.04
N ARG A 265 36.86 11.64 34.75
CA ARG A 265 36.44 11.74 36.15
C ARG A 265 37.61 12.01 37.11
N ALA A 266 38.78 11.41 36.87
CA ALA A 266 39.99 11.67 37.66
C ALA A 266 40.52 13.09 37.46
N VAL A 267 40.51 13.59 36.22
CA VAL A 267 40.86 14.97 35.85
C VAL A 267 39.89 15.95 36.51
N GLU A 268 38.59 15.69 36.51
CA GLU A 268 37.59 16.54 37.19
C GLU A 268 37.84 16.60 38.71
N MET A 269 38.03 15.44 39.36
CA MET A 269 38.29 15.36 40.80
C MET A 269 39.61 16.05 41.19
N ALA A 270 40.67 15.88 40.40
CA ALA A 270 41.94 16.55 40.63
C ALA A 270 41.84 18.06 40.35
N THR A 271 41.09 18.48 39.33
CA THR A 271 40.82 19.91 39.04
C THR A 271 40.13 20.58 40.21
N GLN A 272 39.08 19.96 40.78
CA GLN A 272 38.38 20.49 41.96
C GLN A 272 39.26 20.52 43.23
N GLU A 273 40.28 19.68 43.32
CA GLU A 273 41.15 19.57 44.50
C GLU A 273 42.36 20.50 44.48
N PHE A 274 42.98 20.71 43.31
CA PHE A 274 44.17 21.57 43.18
C PHE A 274 43.87 22.98 42.65
N PHE A 275 42.68 23.21 42.09
CA PHE A 275 42.31 24.48 41.49
C PHE A 275 40.96 25.03 41.99
N THR A 276 40.74 26.32 41.76
CA THR A 276 39.49 27.03 42.03
C THR A 276 39.07 27.77 40.75
N PRO A 277 37.80 27.64 40.28
CA PRO A 277 37.33 28.37 39.11
C PRO A 277 37.38 29.89 39.33
N LEU A 278 37.88 30.63 38.35
CA LEU A 278 37.96 32.08 38.38
C LEU A 278 36.55 32.71 38.42
N GLY A 279 36.33 33.66 39.33
CA GLY A 279 35.00 34.28 39.52
C GLY A 279 33.96 33.41 40.25
N SER A 280 34.36 32.27 40.84
CA SER A 280 33.52 31.55 41.82
C SER A 280 33.44 32.32 43.15
N SER A 281 32.49 31.97 44.03
CA SER A 281 32.31 32.63 45.34
C SER A 281 33.55 32.61 46.23
N ASP A 282 34.39 31.57 46.06
CA ASP A 282 35.61 31.32 46.81
C ASP A 282 36.88 31.60 45.98
N GLY A 283 36.72 32.20 44.79
CA GLY A 283 37.78 32.43 43.81
C GLY A 283 38.07 33.93 43.58
N PRO A 284 39.30 34.30 43.19
CA PRO A 284 39.62 35.66 42.80
C PRO A 284 38.78 36.15 41.61
N ASN A 285 38.48 37.44 41.60
CA ASN A 285 37.79 38.10 40.49
C ASN A 285 38.78 38.62 39.44
N LEU A 286 38.36 38.66 38.17
CA LEU A 286 39.23 39.06 37.04
C LEU A 286 39.85 40.47 37.21
N SER A 287 39.17 41.36 37.94
CA SER A 287 39.67 42.71 38.29
C SER A 287 40.87 42.72 39.24
N GLN A 288 41.15 41.62 39.95
CA GLN A 288 42.27 41.49 40.90
C GLN A 288 43.57 41.02 40.23
N LEU A 289 43.55 40.72 38.93
CA LEU A 289 44.66 40.08 38.19
C LEU A 289 45.43 41.02 37.25
N GLN A 290 45.16 42.33 37.25
CA GLN A 290 45.70 43.32 36.29
C GLN A 290 47.19 43.68 36.50
N GLY A 291 48.00 42.83 37.16
CA GLY A 291 49.30 43.19 37.73
C GLY A 291 50.54 42.47 37.19
N LEU A 292 50.46 41.75 36.06
CA LEU A 292 51.57 40.91 35.56
C LEU A 292 52.05 41.36 34.17
N ASN A 293 53.14 42.13 34.15
CA ASN A 293 53.87 42.53 32.94
C ASN A 293 55.25 41.86 32.93
N GLY A 294 55.53 41.02 31.93
CA GLY A 294 56.87 40.49 31.69
C GLY A 294 56.90 39.32 30.69
N GLN A 295 57.49 39.56 29.52
CA GLN A 295 58.01 38.64 28.47
C GLN A 295 57.26 37.36 28.03
N GLU A 296 56.19 36.94 28.69
CA GLU A 296 55.32 35.82 28.30
C GLU A 296 54.05 36.33 27.57
N PRO A 297 53.43 35.52 26.70
CA PRO A 297 52.18 35.90 26.02
C PRO A 297 51.06 36.19 27.02
N SER A 298 50.26 37.22 26.74
CA SER A 298 49.19 37.63 27.66
C SER A 298 48.12 36.53 27.80
N PHE A 299 47.30 36.61 28.85
CA PHE A 299 46.19 35.67 29.05
C PHE A 299 45.25 35.61 27.83
N LEU A 300 45.02 36.74 27.15
CA LEU A 300 44.21 36.80 25.94
C LEU A 300 44.91 36.18 24.72
N ASP A 301 46.24 36.29 24.62
CA ASP A 301 47.02 35.65 23.57
C ASP A 301 47.05 34.13 23.75
N ARG A 302 47.25 33.65 24.99
CA ARG A 302 47.15 32.22 25.34
C ARG A 302 45.75 31.66 25.07
N ALA A 303 44.70 32.35 25.49
CA ALA A 303 43.32 31.94 25.24
C ALA A 303 42.98 31.93 23.73
N SER A 304 43.49 32.90 22.97
CA SER A 304 43.35 32.94 21.50
C SER A 304 44.12 31.80 20.83
N GLY A 305 45.31 31.46 21.34
CA GLY A 305 46.09 30.29 20.92
C GLY A 305 45.30 28.99 21.11
N VAL A 306 44.80 28.73 22.32
CA VAL A 306 43.98 27.54 22.64
C VAL A 306 42.73 27.47 21.77
N LEU A 307 42.03 28.59 21.53
CA LEU A 307 40.86 28.62 20.64
C LEU A 307 41.23 28.28 19.19
N ASN A 308 42.36 28.77 18.70
CA ASN A 308 42.83 28.50 17.34
C ASN A 308 43.24 27.04 17.17
N THR A 309 43.92 26.46 18.17
CA THR A 309 44.24 25.02 18.22
C THR A 309 42.97 24.17 18.23
N ALA A 310 42.04 24.39 19.16
CA ALA A 310 40.78 23.64 19.23
C ALA A 310 39.94 23.74 17.94
N ARG A 311 39.97 24.89 17.25
CA ARG A 311 39.34 25.06 15.93
C ARG A 311 40.07 24.31 14.83
N GLN A 312 41.39 24.24 14.88
CA GLN A 312 42.21 23.49 13.94
C GLN A 312 42.00 21.99 14.13
N ASP A 313 41.97 21.53 15.38
CA ASP A 313 41.78 20.13 15.75
C ASP A 313 40.40 19.65 15.31
N ALA A 314 39.31 20.30 15.73
CA ALA A 314 37.95 19.96 15.29
C ALA A 314 37.78 20.02 13.76
N ARG A 315 38.45 20.94 13.07
CA ARG A 315 38.45 20.97 11.59
C ARG A 315 39.24 19.80 10.98
N SER A 316 40.36 19.41 11.59
CA SER A 316 41.17 18.28 11.14
C SER A 316 40.48 16.94 11.40
N GLU A 317 39.80 16.79 12.54
CA GLU A 317 39.00 15.62 12.86
C GLU A 317 37.77 15.56 11.95
N ASN A 318 37.06 16.67 11.70
CA ASN A 318 35.97 16.68 10.72
C ASN A 318 36.46 16.38 9.29
N GLN A 319 37.67 16.79 8.92
CA GLN A 319 38.28 16.36 7.65
C GLN A 319 38.59 14.86 7.64
N ARG A 320 39.07 14.30 8.76
CA ARG A 320 39.29 12.85 8.93
C ARG A 320 37.97 12.09 8.86
N ILE A 321 36.95 12.46 9.64
CA ILE A 321 35.59 11.90 9.63
C ILE A 321 34.99 11.97 8.21
N ARG A 322 35.07 13.11 7.51
CA ARG A 322 34.64 13.22 6.11
C ARG A 322 35.41 12.32 5.15
N SER A 323 36.64 11.95 5.46
CA SER A 323 37.43 11.00 4.66
C SER A 323 37.12 9.55 5.02
N GLU A 324 36.89 9.25 6.31
CA GLU A 324 36.50 7.94 6.82
C GLU A 324 35.08 7.56 6.36
N ASN A 325 34.12 8.49 6.46
CA ASN A 325 32.75 8.35 5.95
C ASN A 325 32.76 8.10 4.44
N ARG A 326 33.44 8.93 3.65
CA ARG A 326 33.58 8.70 2.19
C ARG A 326 34.25 7.38 1.85
N GLN A 327 35.27 6.96 2.61
CA GLN A 327 35.87 5.63 2.43
C GLN A 327 34.93 4.50 2.85
N ALA A 328 34.09 4.69 3.87
CA ALA A 328 33.08 3.72 4.30
C ALA A 328 31.97 3.59 3.26
N GLU A 329 31.47 4.70 2.73
CA GLU A 329 30.54 4.79 1.60
C GLU A 329 31.13 4.13 0.35
N ASP A 330 32.36 4.48 -0.05
CA ASP A 330 33.06 3.86 -1.18
C ASP A 330 33.32 2.35 -0.99
N ARG A 331 33.50 1.88 0.25
CA ARG A 331 33.67 0.45 0.56
C ARG A 331 32.33 -0.28 0.54
N ALA A 332 31.28 0.34 1.07
CA ALA A 332 29.91 -0.15 1.02
C ALA A 332 29.44 -0.24 -0.43
N GLU A 333 29.55 0.83 -1.22
CA GLU A 333 29.14 0.85 -2.63
C GLU A 333 29.97 -0.11 -3.47
N ARG A 334 31.29 -0.26 -3.26
CA ARG A 334 32.08 -1.31 -3.93
C ARG A 334 31.74 -2.73 -3.48
N ARG A 335 31.18 -2.91 -2.28
CA ARG A 335 30.64 -4.20 -1.83
C ARG A 335 29.27 -4.43 -2.48
N ASN A 336 28.40 -3.42 -2.51
CA ASN A 336 27.07 -3.46 -3.10
C ASN A 336 27.14 -3.65 -4.62
N GLN A 337 28.10 -3.05 -5.33
CA GLN A 337 28.35 -3.33 -6.75
C GLN A 337 28.77 -4.78 -7.02
N ARG A 338 29.60 -5.38 -6.15
CA ARG A 338 29.94 -6.81 -6.25
C ARG A 338 28.74 -7.69 -5.94
N ILE A 339 27.96 -7.33 -4.93
CA ILE A 339 26.71 -8.01 -4.57
C ILE A 339 25.69 -7.94 -5.73
N ARG A 340 25.47 -6.76 -6.34
CA ARG A 340 24.62 -6.59 -7.53
C ARG A 340 25.12 -7.42 -8.71
N GLU A 341 26.44 -7.49 -8.93
CA GLU A 341 27.07 -8.28 -10.00
C GLU A 341 26.99 -9.80 -9.72
N GLU A 342 27.19 -10.24 -8.48
CA GLU A 342 27.03 -11.63 -8.03
C GLU A 342 25.56 -12.06 -8.15
N ASN A 343 24.64 -11.28 -7.60
CA ASN A 343 23.19 -11.52 -7.71
C ASN A 343 22.74 -11.50 -9.19
N ARG A 344 23.31 -10.65 -10.07
CA ARG A 344 23.01 -10.68 -11.51
C ARG A 344 23.53 -11.95 -12.18
N ARG A 345 24.77 -12.36 -11.92
CA ARG A 345 25.35 -13.60 -12.47
C ARG A 345 24.61 -14.85 -12.01
N GLU A 346 24.11 -14.82 -10.78
CA GLU A 346 23.32 -15.90 -10.21
C GLU A 346 21.93 -15.96 -10.83
N ARG A 347 21.25 -14.83 -11.03
CA ARG A 347 20.03 -14.75 -11.86
C ARG A 347 20.27 -15.25 -13.29
N GLU A 348 21.34 -14.80 -13.95
CA GLU A 348 21.72 -15.31 -15.28
C GLU A 348 22.05 -16.82 -15.28
N ARG A 349 22.54 -17.39 -14.17
CA ARG A 349 22.79 -18.84 -14.03
C ARG A 349 21.48 -19.60 -13.88
N VAL A 350 20.61 -19.12 -13.01
CA VAL A 350 19.23 -19.60 -12.80
C VAL A 350 18.44 -19.59 -14.10
N ASP A 351 18.43 -18.47 -14.82
CA ASP A 351 17.71 -18.33 -16.09
C ASP A 351 18.20 -19.34 -17.14
N ARG A 352 19.53 -19.54 -17.25
CA ARG A 352 20.11 -20.57 -18.15
C ARG A 352 19.71 -21.99 -17.77
N VAL A 353 19.64 -22.32 -16.48
CA VAL A 353 19.20 -23.65 -16.00
C VAL A 353 17.71 -23.85 -16.28
N ASN A 354 16.89 -22.84 -16.01
CA ASN A 354 15.45 -22.89 -16.26
C ASN A 354 15.11 -22.98 -17.75
N GLU A 355 15.87 -22.30 -18.62
CA GLU A 355 15.70 -22.43 -20.06
C GLU A 355 16.13 -23.81 -20.57
N GLN A 356 17.25 -24.37 -20.07
CA GLN A 356 17.66 -25.75 -20.38
C GLN A 356 16.61 -26.78 -19.94
N ASN A 357 15.97 -26.57 -18.79
CA ASN A 357 14.88 -27.43 -18.33
C ASN A 357 13.62 -27.28 -19.20
N ARG A 358 13.29 -26.07 -19.68
CA ARG A 358 12.21 -25.85 -20.67
C ARG A 358 12.48 -26.54 -21.99
N GLU A 359 13.67 -26.38 -22.57
CA GLU A 359 14.07 -27.06 -23.82
C GLU A 359 14.03 -28.59 -23.68
N ARG A 360 14.34 -29.12 -22.49
CA ARG A 360 14.23 -30.56 -22.19
C ARG A 360 12.76 -31.00 -22.16
N ILE A 361 11.92 -30.29 -21.41
CA ILE A 361 10.48 -30.57 -21.29
C ILE A 361 9.75 -30.43 -22.64
N GLU A 362 10.10 -29.45 -23.47
CA GLU A 362 9.53 -29.33 -24.83
C GLU A 362 9.90 -30.49 -25.74
N ARG A 363 11.10 -31.06 -25.57
CA ARG A 363 11.54 -32.23 -26.33
C ARG A 363 10.80 -33.48 -25.86
N GLU A 364 10.76 -33.71 -24.55
CA GLU A 364 10.00 -34.79 -23.92
C GLU A 364 8.51 -34.73 -24.32
N ARG A 365 7.92 -33.53 -24.45
CA ARG A 365 6.56 -33.33 -25.00
C ARG A 365 6.41 -33.81 -26.44
N ARG A 366 7.34 -33.44 -27.34
CA ARG A 366 7.26 -33.84 -28.76
C ARG A 366 7.46 -35.35 -28.92
N GLU A 367 8.41 -35.91 -28.19
CA GLU A 367 8.68 -37.35 -28.16
C GLU A 367 7.45 -38.13 -27.62
N ALA A 368 6.72 -37.61 -26.63
CA ALA A 368 5.46 -38.22 -26.18
C ALA A 368 4.35 -38.13 -27.25
N GLN A 369 4.19 -36.97 -27.88
CA GLN A 369 3.14 -36.71 -28.87
C GLN A 369 3.33 -37.52 -30.17
N GLU A 370 4.58 -37.75 -30.58
CA GLU A 370 4.91 -38.63 -31.71
C GLU A 370 4.64 -40.13 -31.42
N ASN A 371 4.56 -40.55 -30.15
CA ASN A 371 4.17 -41.93 -29.78
C ASN A 371 2.64 -42.09 -29.70
N GLU A 372 1.90 -41.09 -29.20
CA GLU A 372 0.42 -41.12 -29.18
C GLU A 372 -0.17 -41.17 -30.61
N ASP A 373 0.42 -40.42 -31.57
CA ASP A 373 -0.01 -40.42 -32.97
C ASP A 373 0.31 -41.75 -33.73
N GLU A 374 1.15 -42.64 -33.19
CA GLU A 374 1.39 -43.98 -33.77
C GLU A 374 0.43 -45.05 -33.22
N GLU A 375 0.02 -44.98 -31.94
CA GLU A 375 -0.88 -45.97 -31.31
C GLU A 375 -2.34 -45.84 -31.79
N ASP A 376 -2.82 -44.64 -32.13
CA ASP A 376 -4.22 -44.37 -32.55
C ASP A 376 -4.56 -44.85 -33.99
N SER A 377 -3.73 -45.73 -34.58
CA SER A 377 -3.81 -46.17 -35.98
C SER A 377 -4.06 -47.67 -36.21
N GLU A 378 -4.07 -48.51 -35.15
CA GLU A 378 -4.30 -49.96 -35.24
C GLU A 378 -5.31 -50.48 -34.18
N GLU A 379 -6.61 -50.16 -34.30
CA GLU A 379 -7.66 -50.94 -33.61
C GLU A 379 -8.95 -51.05 -34.44
N ASP A 380 -8.98 -52.07 -35.31
CA ASP A 380 -10.18 -52.66 -35.93
C ASP A 380 -10.24 -54.15 -35.52
N ASP A 381 -11.45 -54.65 -35.28
CA ASP A 381 -11.91 -56.06 -35.29
C ASP A 381 -11.91 -56.95 -34.00
N GLU A 382 -13.12 -57.45 -33.67
CA GLU A 382 -13.54 -58.68 -32.93
C GLU A 382 -12.89 -59.09 -31.57
N GLY A 383 -13.56 -59.65 -30.56
CA GLY A 383 -14.96 -60.08 -30.37
C GLY A 383 -15.11 -61.21 -29.32
N GLU A 384 -16.18 -61.15 -28.50
CA GLU A 384 -16.85 -62.25 -27.72
C GLU A 384 -16.16 -62.98 -26.52
N ASP A 385 -16.74 -62.72 -25.32
CA ASP A 385 -17.36 -63.67 -24.35
C ASP A 385 -16.65 -64.25 -23.08
N ASP A 386 -17.40 -64.07 -21.97
CA ASP A 386 -17.54 -64.76 -20.66
C ASP A 386 -16.33 -64.89 -19.69
N GLU A 387 -16.32 -64.24 -18.50
CA GLU A 387 -17.10 -64.51 -17.25
C GLU A 387 -16.73 -65.86 -16.56
N GLU A 388 -16.41 -65.99 -15.26
CA GLU A 388 -16.67 -65.17 -14.05
C GLU A 388 -15.53 -65.24 -12.98
N ASN A 389 -15.24 -64.08 -12.37
CA ASN A 389 -14.99 -63.81 -10.93
C ASN A 389 -14.07 -64.69 -10.05
N HIS A 390 -12.97 -64.09 -9.56
CA HIS A 390 -12.97 -63.62 -8.15
C HIS A 390 -11.99 -62.45 -7.89
N ASP A 391 -12.52 -61.38 -7.30
CA ASP A 391 -11.91 -60.12 -6.82
C ASP A 391 -10.98 -60.34 -5.59
N GLU A 392 -10.24 -59.40 -4.97
CA GLU A 392 -9.96 -57.95 -5.07
C GLU A 392 -8.68 -57.72 -4.19
N ASP A 393 -7.69 -56.83 -4.40
CA ASP A 393 -7.18 -56.02 -5.51
C ASP A 393 -5.64 -56.25 -5.56
N ASN A 394 -4.99 -55.90 -6.68
CA ASN A 394 -3.55 -55.61 -6.73
C ASN A 394 -3.24 -54.80 -8.00
N THR A 395 -3.47 -53.48 -7.98
CA THR A 395 -3.25 -52.63 -9.17
C THR A 395 -1.76 -52.31 -9.40
N GLN A 396 -1.09 -53.23 -10.11
CA GLN A 396 0.22 -53.02 -10.69
C GLN A 396 0.05 -52.26 -12.02
N VAL A 397 0.02 -50.93 -11.97
CA VAL A 397 -0.22 -50.07 -13.15
C VAL A 397 0.98 -50.09 -14.10
N THR A 398 0.68 -50.19 -15.40
CA THR A 398 1.61 -50.17 -16.54
C THR A 398 2.29 -48.80 -16.73
N PRO A 399 3.50 -48.73 -17.31
CA PRO A 399 4.22 -47.48 -17.49
C PRO A 399 3.79 -46.74 -18.76
N THR A 400 2.57 -46.21 -18.76
CA THR A 400 2.07 -45.22 -19.73
C THR A 400 1.32 -44.13 -18.95
N GLU A 401 1.14 -42.94 -19.54
CA GLU A 401 0.52 -41.76 -18.88
C GLU A 401 1.27 -41.12 -17.68
N ALA A 402 2.57 -40.86 -17.84
CA ALA A 402 3.22 -39.74 -17.14
C ALA A 402 3.15 -38.45 -18.00
N GLY A 403 1.95 -38.13 -18.51
CA GLY A 403 1.71 -36.92 -19.30
C GLY A 403 2.17 -35.66 -18.55
N ILE A 404 2.77 -34.70 -19.27
CA ILE A 404 3.45 -33.56 -18.64
C ILE A 404 2.42 -32.55 -18.10
N THR A 405 1.98 -32.77 -16.87
CA THR A 405 1.11 -31.85 -16.12
C THR A 405 1.84 -30.53 -15.79
N PRO A 406 1.10 -29.42 -15.58
CA PRO A 406 1.67 -28.18 -15.06
C PRO A 406 2.40 -28.36 -13.72
N GLU A 407 1.99 -29.33 -12.90
CA GLU A 407 2.62 -29.67 -11.63
C GLU A 407 4.02 -30.26 -11.82
N ASN A 408 4.22 -31.14 -12.81
CA ASN A 408 5.54 -31.70 -13.11
C ASN A 408 6.52 -30.61 -13.62
N VAL A 409 6.03 -29.65 -14.42
CA VAL A 409 6.82 -28.48 -14.86
C VAL A 409 7.21 -27.57 -13.69
N SER A 410 6.41 -27.53 -12.61
CA SER A 410 6.70 -26.71 -11.42
C SER A 410 7.84 -27.27 -10.55
N GLN A 411 8.11 -28.57 -10.61
CA GLN A 411 9.16 -29.22 -9.79
C GLN A 411 10.58 -29.01 -10.34
N ASP A 412 10.72 -28.71 -11.63
CA ASP A 412 12.01 -28.53 -12.32
C ASP A 412 12.46 -27.06 -12.48
N VAL A 413 11.70 -26.10 -11.94
CA VAL A 413 12.15 -24.70 -11.89
C VAL A 413 13.19 -24.56 -10.77
N TYR A 414 14.46 -24.38 -11.14
CA TYR A 414 15.50 -24.04 -10.19
C TYR A 414 15.30 -22.59 -9.73
N ILE A 415 14.76 -22.43 -8.53
CA ILE A 415 14.66 -21.14 -7.83
C ILE A 415 15.92 -21.03 -6.94
N PRO A 416 16.70 -19.93 -7.01
CA PRO A 416 17.80 -19.72 -6.07
C PRO A 416 17.22 -19.67 -4.65
N ILE A 417 17.84 -20.39 -3.72
CA ILE A 417 17.41 -20.36 -2.32
C ILE A 417 17.62 -18.93 -1.82
N GLU A 418 16.60 -18.33 -1.19
CA GLU A 418 16.61 -16.90 -0.74
C GLU A 418 17.86 -16.52 0.06
N ALA A 419 18.52 -17.50 0.69
CA ALA A 419 19.80 -17.35 1.40
C ALA A 419 21.02 -16.94 0.53
N GLU A 420 20.95 -16.98 -0.80
CA GLU A 420 22.07 -16.60 -1.68
C GLU A 420 22.03 -15.14 -2.18
N GLN A 421 20.88 -14.46 -2.16
CA GLN A 421 20.85 -13.03 -2.51
C GLN A 421 21.41 -12.20 -1.37
N ARG A 422 22.58 -11.61 -1.61
CA ARG A 422 23.29 -10.83 -0.60
C ARG A 422 22.63 -9.46 -0.44
N ASP A 423 22.33 -9.08 0.80
CA ASP A 423 21.80 -7.75 1.12
C ASP A 423 22.80 -6.63 0.83
N GLU A 424 22.30 -5.50 0.34
CA GLU A 424 23.11 -4.28 0.24
C GLU A 424 23.43 -3.70 1.61
N VAL A 425 24.70 -3.34 1.79
CA VAL A 425 25.25 -2.91 3.07
C VAL A 425 25.25 -1.39 3.13
N THR A 426 24.68 -0.83 4.19
CA THR A 426 24.77 0.60 4.50
C THR A 426 26.12 0.94 5.12
N ALA A 427 26.62 2.15 4.84
CA ALA A 427 27.86 2.64 5.44
C ALA A 427 27.59 3.17 6.85
N ASN A 428 28.32 2.66 7.84
CA ASN A 428 28.34 3.25 9.18
C ASN A 428 29.17 4.54 9.16
N THR A 429 28.50 5.69 9.22
CA THR A 429 29.11 7.02 9.24
C THR A 429 29.14 7.61 10.65
N ARG A 430 30.09 8.51 10.91
CA ARG A 430 30.21 9.28 12.16
C ARG A 430 29.77 10.73 11.92
N ASP A 431 29.12 11.33 12.92
CA ASP A 431 28.75 12.76 12.92
C ASP A 431 29.99 13.67 13.07
N GLU A 432 29.89 14.90 12.55
CA GLU A 432 30.95 15.92 12.68
C GLU A 432 30.89 16.68 14.00
N GLU A 433 32.06 17.01 14.55
CA GLU A 433 32.21 17.84 15.75
C GLU A 433 31.87 19.31 15.50
N SER A 434 31.25 19.97 16.48
CA SER A 434 30.90 21.39 16.38
C SER A 434 32.12 22.30 16.53
N VAL A 435 32.49 23.04 15.48
CA VAL A 435 33.60 24.01 15.54
C VAL A 435 33.23 25.22 16.41
N PRO A 436 33.95 25.53 17.49
CA PRO A 436 33.53 26.55 18.47
C PRO A 436 33.59 27.99 17.93
N SER A 437 32.46 28.71 18.05
CA SER A 437 32.29 30.08 17.55
C SER A 437 32.73 31.17 18.53
N ILE A 438 32.57 30.96 19.84
CA ILE A 438 32.89 31.91 20.92
C ILE A 438 33.77 31.24 21.99
N ALA A 439 34.77 31.95 22.48
CA ALA A 439 35.63 31.54 23.58
C ALA A 439 35.01 31.85 24.95
N ILE A 440 34.12 30.99 25.43
CA ILE A 440 33.86 30.88 26.88
C ILE A 440 34.93 29.96 27.46
N VAL A 441 36.14 30.48 27.67
CA VAL A 441 37.23 29.70 28.25
C VAL A 441 37.09 29.70 29.77
N ALA A 442 36.67 28.57 30.32
CA ALA A 442 36.77 28.33 31.76
C ALA A 442 38.24 28.49 32.19
N SER A 443 38.47 29.23 33.27
CA SER A 443 39.80 29.52 33.80
C SER A 443 39.84 29.27 35.30
N TYR A 444 41.04 28.95 35.78
CA TYR A 444 41.28 28.37 37.07
C TYR A 444 42.50 29.02 37.73
N ILE A 445 42.51 29.09 39.06
CA ILE A 445 43.67 29.49 39.85
C ILE A 445 44.06 28.33 40.76
N GLN A 446 45.36 28.07 40.89
CA GLN A 446 45.91 27.04 41.78
C GLN A 446 45.59 27.37 43.24
N ARG A 447 45.16 26.37 44.01
CA ARG A 447 44.89 26.54 45.45
C ARG A 447 46.20 26.64 46.24
N GLU A 448 46.27 27.63 47.13
CA GLU A 448 47.45 27.87 47.98
C GLU A 448 47.65 26.79 49.06
N VAL A 449 46.58 26.08 49.46
CA VAL A 449 46.63 25.06 50.51
C VAL A 449 47.34 23.80 50.01
N ARG A 450 48.55 23.56 50.53
CA ARG A 450 49.29 22.32 50.28
C ARG A 450 48.70 21.16 51.09
N ILE A 451 48.23 20.15 50.38
CA ILE A 451 47.70 18.90 50.95
C ILE A 451 48.64 17.77 50.51
N SER A 452 49.16 16.99 51.45
CA SER A 452 50.13 15.92 51.21
C SER A 452 49.49 14.51 51.26
N GLY A 453 50.30 13.47 50.99
CA GLY A 453 49.90 12.07 50.94
C GLY A 453 49.11 11.65 49.68
N LYS A 454 48.92 10.34 49.54
CA LYS A 454 48.04 9.74 48.51
C LYS A 454 46.58 9.83 48.93
N LYS A 455 45.71 10.36 48.06
CA LYS A 455 44.25 10.28 48.19
C LYS A 455 43.76 9.11 47.35
N VAL A 456 43.00 8.20 47.95
CA VAL A 456 42.33 7.10 47.23
C VAL A 456 40.85 7.42 47.18
N ILE A 457 40.26 7.41 45.99
CA ILE A 457 38.83 7.60 45.76
C ILE A 457 38.31 6.38 45.01
N SER A 458 37.36 5.68 45.63
CA SER A 458 36.55 4.68 44.93
C SER A 458 35.20 5.29 44.60
N PHE A 459 34.81 5.26 43.34
CA PHE A 459 33.47 5.69 42.90
C PHE A 459 32.74 4.53 42.23
N LYS A 460 31.41 4.64 42.25
CA LYS A 460 30.47 3.65 41.73
C LYS A 460 29.26 4.39 41.15
N GLU A 461 29.31 4.66 39.85
CA GLU A 461 28.32 5.50 39.16
C GLU A 461 27.59 4.68 38.07
N THR A 462 26.27 4.86 37.95
CA THR A 462 25.41 4.18 36.95
C THR A 462 24.72 5.24 36.10
N TYR A 463 24.99 5.24 34.81
CA TYR A 463 24.41 6.21 33.87
C TYR A 463 23.13 5.67 33.22
N PRO A 464 22.08 6.50 33.07
CA PRO A 464 20.91 6.12 32.28
C PRO A 464 21.29 6.01 30.81
N THR A 465 20.78 5.00 30.13
CA THR A 465 21.03 4.73 28.72
C THR A 465 19.78 4.20 28.02
N THR A 466 19.76 4.22 26.69
CA THR A 466 18.70 3.63 25.86
C THR A 466 19.35 2.76 24.80
N ILE A 467 18.89 1.51 24.65
CA ILE A 467 19.41 0.56 23.66
C ILE A 467 18.30 0.10 22.69
N PRO A 468 18.61 -0.11 21.40
CA PRO A 468 17.67 -0.67 20.45
C PRO A 468 17.49 -2.18 20.68
N MET A 469 16.25 -2.63 20.67
CA MET A 469 15.85 -4.02 20.91
C MET A 469 14.93 -4.51 19.78
N PRO A 470 15.47 -4.77 18.56
CA PRO A 470 14.70 -5.31 17.46
C PRO A 470 14.34 -6.79 17.69
N PHE A 471 13.13 -7.19 17.30
CA PHE A 471 12.71 -8.59 17.21
C PHE A 471 11.56 -8.73 16.21
N GLY A 472 11.34 -9.93 15.69
CA GLY A 472 10.23 -10.18 14.77
C GLY A 472 9.78 -11.63 14.79
N GLY A 473 8.63 -11.89 14.18
CA GLY A 473 8.07 -13.23 14.11
C GLY A 473 6.73 -13.31 13.41
N ASN A 474 6.17 -14.51 13.41
CA ASN A 474 4.87 -14.82 12.83
C ASN A 474 3.76 -14.76 13.90
N LEU A 475 2.50 -14.84 13.47
CA LEU A 475 1.33 -14.83 14.36
C LEU A 475 1.14 -16.14 15.13
N GLY A 476 1.76 -17.25 14.69
CA GLY A 476 1.63 -18.56 15.32
C GLY A 476 0.21 -19.13 15.23
N VAL A 477 -0.47 -18.92 14.09
CA VAL A 477 -1.81 -19.43 13.80
C VAL A 477 -1.85 -20.05 12.40
N SER A 478 -2.52 -21.18 12.26
CA SER A 478 -2.83 -21.84 11.00
C SER A 478 -4.34 -21.89 10.74
N ARG A 479 -4.74 -22.24 9.52
CA ARG A 479 -6.15 -22.54 9.18
C ARG A 479 -6.73 -23.66 10.05
N LYS A 480 -5.90 -24.62 10.46
CA LYS A 480 -6.29 -25.76 11.32
C LYS A 480 -6.62 -25.34 12.75
N ASP A 481 -5.96 -24.31 13.27
CA ASP A 481 -6.20 -23.78 14.63
C ASP A 481 -7.50 -22.99 14.75
N CYS A 482 -7.94 -22.34 13.66
CA CYS A 482 -9.19 -21.59 13.64
C CYS A 482 -9.82 -21.54 12.23
N ALA A 483 -10.46 -22.62 11.78
CA ALA A 483 -11.15 -22.62 10.48
C ALA A 483 -12.16 -21.46 10.33
N LYS A 484 -12.89 -21.11 11.41
CA LYS A 484 -13.83 -19.96 11.42
C LYS A 484 -13.18 -18.59 11.23
N CYS A 485 -11.85 -18.49 11.36
CA CYS A 485 -11.09 -17.25 11.14
C CYS A 485 -10.74 -17.04 9.65
N PHE A 486 -10.88 -18.07 8.81
CA PHE A 486 -10.53 -18.03 7.38
C PHE A 486 -11.78 -18.29 6.55
N LEU A 487 -12.19 -17.31 5.74
CA LEU A 487 -13.42 -17.39 4.95
C LEU A 487 -13.13 -17.16 3.47
N GLU A 488 -13.63 -18.05 2.61
CA GLU A 488 -13.74 -17.78 1.17
C GLU A 488 -15.18 -17.34 0.88
N VAL A 489 -15.33 -16.18 0.24
CA VAL A 489 -16.64 -15.56 0.00
C VAL A 489 -16.78 -15.24 -1.49
N ASN A 490 -17.76 -15.86 -2.13
CA ASN A 490 -18.16 -15.44 -3.47
C ASN A 490 -19.11 -14.23 -3.35
N LEU A 491 -18.70 -13.08 -3.86
CA LEU A 491 -19.44 -11.81 -3.82
C LEU A 491 -20.59 -11.73 -4.84
N ASN A 492 -20.84 -12.78 -5.61
CA ASN A 492 -22.01 -12.90 -6.50
C ASN A 492 -23.36 -13.05 -5.76
N ASP A 493 -23.51 -12.45 -4.58
CA ASP A 493 -24.78 -12.43 -3.86
C ASP A 493 -25.88 -11.83 -4.77
N PRO A 494 -27.00 -12.54 -4.99
CA PRO A 494 -28.11 -12.05 -5.80
C PRO A 494 -28.60 -10.66 -5.40
N VAL A 495 -28.48 -10.26 -4.12
CA VAL A 495 -28.87 -8.94 -3.59
C VAL A 495 -28.15 -7.78 -4.30
N PHE A 496 -26.88 -7.96 -4.68
CA PHE A 496 -26.09 -6.94 -5.36
C PHE A 496 -26.20 -7.00 -6.90
N LYS A 497 -26.87 -8.02 -7.46
CA LYS A 497 -27.02 -8.16 -8.91
C LYS A 497 -28.14 -7.27 -9.46
N GLN A 498 -27.76 -6.38 -10.38
CA GLN A 498 -28.69 -5.69 -11.27
C GLN A 498 -28.80 -6.46 -12.59
N ARG A 499 -29.98 -6.45 -13.21
CA ARG A 499 -30.18 -6.94 -14.58
C ARG A 499 -30.37 -5.76 -15.52
N GLN A 500 -29.54 -5.73 -16.56
CA GLN A 500 -29.65 -4.82 -17.68
C GLN A 500 -30.47 -5.47 -18.80
N LEU A 501 -31.57 -4.83 -19.18
CA LEU A 501 -32.33 -5.13 -20.39
C LEU A 501 -31.87 -4.20 -21.50
N LEU A 502 -31.79 -4.74 -22.73
CA LEU A 502 -31.44 -4.01 -23.94
C LEU A 502 -32.70 -3.74 -24.76
N ALA A 503 -32.80 -2.56 -25.36
CA ALA A 503 -33.91 -2.17 -26.22
C ALA A 503 -33.40 -1.56 -27.53
N VAL A 504 -33.93 -2.04 -28.64
CA VAL A 504 -33.50 -1.69 -30.00
C VAL A 504 -34.72 -1.35 -30.83
N ILE A 505 -34.70 -0.22 -31.55
CA ILE A 505 -35.74 0.10 -32.52
C ILE A 505 -35.52 -0.71 -33.79
N ASP A 506 -36.53 -1.46 -34.18
CA ASP A 506 -36.51 -2.36 -35.31
C ASP A 506 -37.14 -1.71 -36.56
N GLY A 507 -36.51 -1.91 -37.72
CA GLY A 507 -36.98 -1.41 -39.02
C GLY A 507 -36.76 0.09 -39.31
N PHE A 508 -36.04 0.84 -38.46
CA PHE A 508 -35.74 2.26 -38.70
C PHE A 508 -34.24 2.57 -38.62
N ASN A 509 -33.79 3.46 -39.49
CA ASN A 509 -32.54 4.19 -39.35
C ASN A 509 -32.80 5.60 -38.77
N GLN A 510 -31.71 6.32 -38.50
CA GLN A 510 -31.71 7.66 -37.93
C GLN A 510 -32.56 8.67 -38.72
N ASP A 511 -32.50 8.63 -40.06
CA ASP A 511 -33.23 9.54 -40.94
C ASP A 511 -34.74 9.24 -40.95
N ASN A 512 -35.13 7.97 -41.04
CA ASN A 512 -36.53 7.56 -41.03
C ASN A 512 -37.17 7.84 -39.68
N PHE A 513 -36.46 7.57 -38.57
CA PHE A 513 -36.94 7.91 -37.23
C PHE A 513 -37.17 9.43 -37.12
N SER A 514 -36.17 10.22 -37.52
CA SER A 514 -36.21 11.69 -37.51
C SER A 514 -37.33 12.33 -38.35
N GLN A 515 -37.83 11.64 -39.39
CA GLN A 515 -38.84 12.16 -40.32
C GLN A 515 -40.29 11.82 -39.94
N PHE A 516 -40.51 10.79 -39.12
CA PHE A 516 -41.86 10.25 -38.88
C PHE A 516 -42.24 10.11 -37.40
N ILE A 517 -41.26 10.04 -36.48
CA ILE A 517 -41.47 9.74 -35.07
C ILE A 517 -41.00 10.92 -34.20
N ASN A 518 -41.84 11.36 -33.26
CA ASN A 518 -41.46 12.32 -32.21
C ASN A 518 -40.57 11.63 -31.16
N TYR A 519 -41.07 10.51 -30.64
CA TYR A 519 -40.41 9.64 -29.68
C TYR A 519 -41.05 8.25 -29.63
N ALA A 520 -40.30 7.28 -29.14
CA ALA A 520 -40.80 6.03 -28.59
C ALA A 520 -40.57 6.01 -27.08
N SER A 521 -41.42 5.32 -26.32
CA SER A 521 -41.21 5.05 -24.90
C SER A 521 -41.32 3.56 -24.63
N LEU A 522 -40.41 3.05 -23.81
CA LEU A 522 -40.44 1.68 -23.31
C LEU A 522 -40.43 1.75 -21.79
N GLN A 523 -41.52 1.30 -21.17
CA GLN A 523 -41.67 1.18 -19.72
C GLN A 523 -41.54 -0.29 -19.35
N ILE A 524 -40.80 -0.60 -18.28
CA ILE A 524 -40.77 -1.92 -17.66
C ILE A 524 -41.37 -1.88 -16.27
N LYS A 525 -41.92 -3.02 -15.86
CA LYS A 525 -42.46 -3.29 -14.54
C LYS A 525 -41.98 -4.67 -14.11
N LYS A 526 -41.10 -4.71 -13.12
CA LYS A 526 -40.70 -5.96 -12.45
C LYS A 526 -41.52 -6.13 -11.19
N THR A 527 -42.37 -7.16 -11.15
CA THR A 527 -43.00 -7.62 -9.90
C THR A 527 -42.05 -8.62 -9.22
N HIS A 528 -41.65 -8.32 -7.99
CA HIS A 528 -40.72 -9.12 -7.18
C HIS A 528 -41.45 -10.15 -6.33
N GLN A 529 -40.75 -11.20 -5.89
CA GLN A 529 -41.34 -12.20 -4.99
C GLN A 529 -41.77 -11.64 -3.64
N SER A 530 -41.17 -10.53 -3.20
CA SER A 530 -41.61 -9.76 -2.02
C SER A 530 -42.95 -9.04 -2.19
N GLY A 531 -43.57 -9.10 -3.38
CA GLY A 531 -44.79 -8.37 -3.74
C GLY A 531 -44.56 -6.89 -4.08
N LYS A 532 -43.34 -6.38 -3.93
CA LYS A 532 -42.96 -5.03 -4.38
C LYS A 532 -42.80 -4.99 -5.90
N THR A 533 -42.89 -3.80 -6.48
CA THR A 533 -42.64 -3.53 -7.89
C THR A 533 -41.52 -2.54 -8.09
N THR A 534 -40.65 -2.81 -9.06
CA THR A 534 -39.69 -1.85 -9.63
C THR A 534 -40.18 -1.42 -11.00
N PHE A 535 -40.06 -0.13 -11.30
CA PHE A 535 -40.38 0.45 -12.59
C PHE A 535 -39.15 1.15 -13.13
N ASP A 536 -38.95 1.08 -14.44
CA ASP A 536 -37.94 1.87 -15.16
C ASP A 536 -38.51 2.25 -16.54
N GLU A 537 -38.02 3.34 -17.13
CA GLU A 537 -38.51 3.86 -18.41
C GLU A 537 -37.37 4.47 -19.24
N VAL A 538 -37.28 4.06 -20.50
CA VAL A 538 -36.46 4.76 -21.50
C VAL A 538 -37.36 5.44 -22.53
N ARG A 539 -37.09 6.73 -22.78
CA ARG A 539 -37.75 7.54 -23.81
C ARG A 539 -36.74 7.81 -24.93
N VAL A 540 -36.93 7.14 -26.06
CA VAL A 540 -36.11 7.31 -27.25
C VAL A 540 -36.63 8.49 -28.05
N THR A 541 -35.78 9.50 -28.21
CA THR A 541 -36.04 10.72 -28.98
C THR A 541 -35.03 10.84 -30.11
N ARG A 542 -35.25 11.78 -31.02
CA ARG A 542 -34.26 12.10 -32.06
C ARG A 542 -32.87 12.43 -31.49
N LYS A 543 -32.79 13.01 -30.28
CA LYS A 543 -31.50 13.41 -29.70
C LYS A 543 -30.68 12.20 -29.27
N ASN A 544 -31.16 11.41 -28.31
CA ASN A 544 -30.41 10.24 -27.83
C ASN A 544 -30.26 9.15 -28.89
N PHE A 545 -31.19 8.99 -29.85
CA PHE A 545 -30.94 8.09 -30.98
C PHE A 545 -29.74 8.52 -31.84
N ASN A 546 -29.47 9.82 -31.96
CA ASN A 546 -28.29 10.34 -32.66
C ASN A 546 -27.02 10.23 -31.79
N ASP A 547 -27.13 10.53 -30.49
CA ASP A 547 -25.99 10.68 -29.58
C ASP A 547 -25.48 9.33 -29.04
N GLU A 548 -26.39 8.38 -28.75
CA GLU A 548 -26.14 7.08 -28.11
C GLU A 548 -26.30 5.89 -29.08
N GLY A 549 -26.88 6.12 -30.26
CA GLY A 549 -27.18 5.08 -31.26
C GLY A 549 -28.50 4.34 -30.98
N ASN A 550 -28.62 3.12 -31.53
CA ASN A 550 -29.84 2.31 -31.46
C ASN A 550 -29.72 1.16 -30.43
N LEU A 551 -29.24 1.47 -29.23
CA LEU A 551 -29.13 0.50 -28.13
C LEU A 551 -29.39 1.19 -26.79
N PHE A 552 -30.61 1.04 -26.28
CA PHE A 552 -31.08 1.66 -25.04
C PHE A 552 -31.10 0.65 -23.91
N THR A 553 -30.93 1.11 -22.66
CA THR A 553 -30.77 0.24 -21.49
C THR A 553 -31.83 0.54 -20.44
N LEU A 554 -32.34 -0.51 -19.79
CA LEU A 554 -33.17 -0.41 -18.59
C LEU A 554 -32.63 -1.35 -17.51
N LEU A 555 -32.82 -1.01 -16.24
CA LEU A 555 -32.20 -1.70 -15.11
C LEU A 555 -33.22 -2.07 -14.04
N TYR A 556 -33.12 -3.29 -13.52
CA TYR A 556 -33.80 -3.66 -12.27
C TYR A 556 -32.94 -4.55 -11.38
N GLY A 557 -33.03 -4.35 -10.06
CA GLY A 557 -32.26 -5.10 -9.06
C GLY A 557 -32.98 -6.33 -8.51
N TRP A 558 -32.35 -6.93 -7.50
CA TRP A 558 -33.01 -7.87 -6.58
C TRP A 558 -33.83 -7.12 -5.52
N ASN A 559 -34.99 -7.64 -5.14
CA ASN A 559 -35.80 -7.10 -4.04
C ASN A 559 -36.59 -8.22 -3.34
N GLY A 560 -35.88 -9.17 -2.73
CA GLY A 560 -36.46 -10.36 -2.10
C GLY A 560 -36.70 -11.54 -3.05
N ASP A 561 -35.98 -11.61 -4.18
CA ASP A 561 -36.17 -12.62 -5.22
C ASP A 561 -35.23 -13.81 -5.05
N ASN A 562 -35.71 -14.86 -4.40
CA ASN A 562 -34.97 -16.10 -4.15
C ASN A 562 -35.06 -17.08 -5.34
N ASP A 563 -36.15 -17.04 -6.10
CA ASP A 563 -36.35 -17.80 -7.34
C ASP A 563 -35.78 -17.01 -8.53
N ARG A 564 -34.63 -17.46 -9.03
CA ARG A 564 -33.91 -16.76 -10.12
C ARG A 564 -34.66 -16.85 -11.45
N SER A 565 -35.37 -17.94 -11.75
CA SER A 565 -36.18 -18.04 -12.96
C SER A 565 -37.30 -17.00 -12.96
N LYS A 566 -38.03 -16.86 -11.84
CA LYS A 566 -39.05 -15.81 -11.68
C LYS A 566 -38.48 -14.41 -11.54
N TRP A 567 -37.22 -14.24 -11.13
CA TRP A 567 -36.55 -12.93 -11.18
C TRP A 567 -36.35 -12.44 -12.63
N LEU A 568 -36.22 -13.35 -13.60
CA LEU A 568 -36.10 -12.98 -15.01
C LEU A 568 -37.41 -12.49 -15.62
N ASP A 569 -38.57 -12.81 -15.06
CA ASP A 569 -39.87 -12.40 -15.59
C ASP A 569 -40.17 -10.92 -15.30
N TYR A 570 -40.51 -10.15 -16.33
CA TYR A 570 -40.95 -8.76 -16.25
C TYR A 570 -42.10 -8.48 -17.23
N GLU A 571 -42.84 -7.42 -16.96
CA GLU A 571 -43.82 -6.85 -17.89
C GLU A 571 -43.18 -5.62 -18.57
N TYR A 572 -43.46 -5.40 -19.85
CA TYR A 572 -43.07 -4.18 -20.55
C TYR A 572 -44.21 -3.61 -21.40
N LYS A 573 -44.15 -2.31 -21.67
CA LYS A 573 -45.15 -1.58 -22.43
C LYS A 573 -44.47 -0.61 -23.38
N VAL A 574 -44.94 -0.54 -24.63
CA VAL A 574 -44.33 0.29 -25.67
C VAL A 574 -45.30 1.39 -26.11
N GLY A 575 -44.85 2.63 -26.05
CA GLY A 575 -45.51 3.80 -26.60
C GLY A 575 -44.78 4.35 -27.84
N TRP A 576 -45.53 4.89 -28.78
CA TRP A 576 -45.03 5.58 -29.98
C TRP A 576 -45.82 6.86 -30.20
N SER A 577 -45.12 7.98 -30.44
CA SER A 577 -45.72 9.25 -30.83
C SER A 577 -45.19 9.68 -32.20
N PHE A 578 -46.09 9.93 -33.16
CA PHE A 578 -45.77 10.22 -34.56
C PHE A 578 -46.06 11.68 -34.91
N PHE A 579 -45.38 12.22 -35.92
CA PHE A 579 -45.77 13.51 -36.50
C PHE A 579 -47.19 13.42 -37.09
N GLY A 580 -47.97 14.50 -36.97
CA GLY A 580 -49.42 14.49 -37.21
C GLY A 580 -50.27 14.12 -35.99
N GLY A 581 -49.67 14.04 -34.80
CA GLY A 581 -50.40 13.99 -33.52
C GLY A 581 -50.99 12.63 -33.15
N LYS A 582 -50.66 11.56 -33.88
CA LYS A 582 -51.08 10.21 -33.54
C LYS A 582 -50.15 9.57 -32.52
N GLU A 583 -50.73 8.95 -31.52
CA GLU A 583 -50.04 8.10 -30.56
C GLU A 583 -50.56 6.66 -30.65
N PHE A 584 -49.73 5.71 -30.23
CA PHE A 584 -50.05 4.30 -30.11
C PHE A 584 -49.36 3.76 -28.86
N GLU A 585 -50.06 2.96 -28.07
CA GLU A 585 -49.55 2.35 -26.86
C GLU A 585 -50.00 0.88 -26.80
N THR A 586 -49.13 -0.02 -26.36
CA THR A 586 -49.49 -1.43 -26.12
C THR A 586 -50.12 -1.62 -24.74
N ASP A 587 -50.77 -2.76 -24.53
CA ASP A 587 -50.93 -3.29 -23.17
C ASP A 587 -49.57 -3.74 -22.59
N TRP A 588 -49.57 -4.15 -21.31
CA TRP A 588 -48.40 -4.78 -20.70
C TRP A 588 -48.16 -6.19 -21.27
N ILE A 589 -46.96 -6.42 -21.78
CA ILE A 589 -46.50 -7.66 -22.41
C ILE A 589 -45.53 -8.36 -21.46
N ASN A 590 -45.80 -9.62 -21.13
CA ASN A 590 -44.89 -10.44 -20.33
C ASN A 590 -43.67 -10.88 -21.15
N SER A 591 -42.48 -10.82 -20.57
CA SER A 591 -41.22 -11.29 -21.17
C SER A 591 -40.22 -11.70 -20.09
N ASN A 592 -39.32 -12.62 -20.46
CA ASN A 592 -38.11 -12.92 -19.69
C ASN A 592 -36.81 -12.70 -20.51
N LYS A 593 -36.93 -12.27 -21.76
CA LYS A 593 -35.80 -12.07 -22.69
C LYS A 593 -34.91 -10.91 -22.26
N ASN A 594 -33.63 -10.94 -22.65
CA ASN A 594 -32.73 -9.82 -22.32
C ASN A 594 -32.85 -8.63 -23.27
N THR A 595 -33.39 -8.84 -24.47
CA THR A 595 -33.51 -7.82 -25.52
C THR A 595 -34.98 -7.63 -25.93
N ILE A 596 -35.39 -6.37 -26.06
CA ILE A 596 -36.73 -5.94 -26.46
C ILE A 596 -36.64 -5.20 -27.80
N ASN A 597 -37.17 -5.81 -28.86
CA ASN A 597 -37.22 -5.17 -30.18
C ASN A 597 -38.49 -4.31 -30.28
N LEU A 598 -38.29 -3.01 -30.48
CA LEU A 598 -39.33 -2.00 -30.61
C LEU A 598 -39.66 -1.80 -32.10
N SER A 599 -40.55 -2.63 -32.63
CA SER A 599 -41.07 -2.48 -33.99
C SER A 599 -42.29 -1.55 -33.99
N ALA A 600 -42.28 -0.48 -34.80
CA ALA A 600 -43.44 0.42 -34.89
C ALA A 600 -44.67 -0.27 -35.52
N PRO A 601 -45.91 0.17 -35.20
CA PRO A 601 -47.16 -0.27 -35.85
C PRO A 601 -47.35 0.24 -37.29
N LEU A 602 -46.31 0.84 -37.88
CA LEU A 602 -46.30 1.39 -39.25
C LEU A 602 -45.43 0.55 -40.18
N GLN A 603 -45.67 0.68 -41.48
CA GLN A 603 -44.83 0.17 -42.57
C GLN A 603 -44.34 1.33 -43.44
N GLN A 604 -43.11 1.22 -43.91
CA GLN A 604 -42.56 2.13 -44.92
C GLN A 604 -43.12 1.75 -46.30
N LYS A 605 -43.48 2.75 -47.10
CA LYS A 605 -43.82 2.58 -48.51
C LYS A 605 -43.03 3.57 -49.36
N VAL A 606 -42.34 3.06 -50.37
CA VAL A 606 -41.55 3.85 -51.31
C VAL A 606 -42.38 4.00 -52.59
N ILE A 607 -42.73 5.23 -52.93
CA ILE A 607 -43.47 5.54 -54.15
C ILE A 607 -42.48 6.06 -55.18
N THR A 608 -42.23 5.29 -56.22
CA THR A 608 -41.47 5.70 -57.39
C THR A 608 -42.37 6.53 -58.29
N ILE A 609 -41.90 7.69 -58.71
CA ILE A 609 -42.58 8.60 -59.63
C ILE A 609 -41.73 8.62 -60.90
N GLU A 610 -42.35 8.39 -62.04
CA GLU A 610 -41.67 8.33 -63.34
C GLU A 610 -42.53 8.94 -64.46
N ALA A 611 -41.86 9.42 -65.51
CA ALA A 611 -42.51 9.98 -66.69
C ALA A 611 -41.61 9.84 -67.92
N GLU A 612 -42.20 9.47 -69.04
CA GLU A 612 -41.53 9.42 -70.34
C GLU A 612 -41.38 10.82 -70.95
N ARG A 613 -40.17 11.15 -71.41
CA ARG A 613 -39.85 12.47 -71.97
C ARG A 613 -40.71 12.81 -73.18
N ASP A 614 -40.81 11.88 -74.12
CA ASP A 614 -41.40 12.11 -75.43
C ASP A 614 -42.89 12.48 -75.31
N LEU A 615 -43.62 11.80 -74.41
CA LEU A 615 -45.03 12.09 -74.08
C LEU A 615 -45.20 13.49 -73.46
N LEU A 616 -44.29 13.90 -72.58
CA LEU A 616 -44.33 15.23 -71.95
C LEU A 616 -44.00 16.37 -72.92
N GLU A 617 -43.11 16.11 -73.89
CA GLU A 617 -42.75 17.07 -74.94
C GLU A 617 -43.89 17.20 -75.97
N GLU A 618 -44.52 16.10 -76.39
CA GLU A 618 -45.73 16.11 -77.23
C GLU A 618 -46.89 16.87 -76.55
N ALA A 619 -47.10 16.65 -75.25
CA ALA A 619 -48.11 17.35 -74.46
C ALA A 619 -47.72 18.79 -74.05
N ASN A 620 -46.54 19.29 -74.47
CA ASN A 620 -46.04 20.64 -74.19
C ASN A 620 -45.95 20.99 -72.69
N VAL A 621 -45.56 20.00 -71.86
CA VAL A 621 -45.46 20.12 -70.40
C VAL A 621 -44.12 20.73 -69.99
N ARG A 622 -44.17 21.68 -69.04
CA ARG A 622 -42.99 22.35 -68.46
C ARG A 622 -42.59 21.76 -67.11
N SER A 623 -43.56 21.43 -66.27
CA SER A 623 -43.31 20.85 -64.94
C SER A 623 -44.53 20.14 -64.42
N ILE A 624 -44.32 19.15 -63.56
CA ILE A 624 -45.37 18.35 -62.94
C ILE A 624 -45.16 18.36 -61.42
N ASP A 625 -46.19 18.76 -60.68
CA ASP A 625 -46.23 18.60 -59.23
C ASP A 625 -47.07 17.38 -58.89
N VAL A 626 -46.46 16.40 -58.23
CA VAL A 626 -47.12 15.23 -57.66
C VAL A 626 -47.26 15.46 -56.16
N LYS A 627 -48.50 15.58 -55.70
CA LYS A 627 -48.86 15.69 -54.29
C LYS A 627 -49.35 14.34 -53.80
N ILE A 628 -48.56 13.66 -52.97
CA ILE A 628 -48.95 12.41 -52.29
C ILE A 628 -49.57 12.78 -50.94
N ILE A 629 -50.74 12.24 -50.66
CA ILE A 629 -51.54 12.46 -49.45
C ILE A 629 -51.74 11.11 -48.75
N TYR A 630 -51.36 11.03 -47.48
CA TYR A 630 -51.42 9.79 -46.71
C TYR A 630 -51.85 10.07 -45.28
N ASN A 631 -52.53 9.10 -44.67
CA ASN A 631 -53.12 9.26 -43.34
C ASN A 631 -52.56 8.21 -42.38
N LEU A 632 -51.91 8.65 -41.31
CA LEU A 632 -51.34 7.77 -40.29
C LEU A 632 -52.38 7.25 -39.27
N GLY A 633 -53.61 7.76 -39.31
CA GLY A 633 -54.69 7.53 -38.34
C GLY A 633 -55.04 8.80 -37.57
N GLY A 634 -55.17 9.92 -38.28
CA GLY A 634 -55.33 11.28 -37.76
C GLY A 634 -55.63 12.24 -38.92
N GLU A 635 -54.90 13.34 -39.00
CA GLU A 635 -54.98 14.27 -40.15
C GLU A 635 -54.30 13.70 -41.42
N ASP A 636 -54.68 14.25 -42.58
CA ASP A 636 -54.05 13.96 -43.87
C ASP A 636 -52.68 14.66 -43.96
N LEU A 637 -51.61 13.87 -43.95
CA LEU A 637 -50.25 14.33 -44.22
C LEU A 637 -50.01 14.40 -45.73
N GLN A 638 -49.15 15.32 -46.16
CA GLN A 638 -48.84 15.51 -47.58
C GLN A 638 -47.33 15.60 -47.80
N LYS A 639 -46.83 14.94 -48.86
CA LYS A 639 -45.50 15.16 -49.44
C LYS A 639 -45.67 15.59 -50.90
N GLN A 640 -44.79 16.46 -51.38
CA GLN A 640 -44.78 16.93 -52.76
C GLN A 640 -43.46 16.56 -53.44
N PHE A 641 -43.55 16.14 -54.69
CA PHE A 641 -42.43 15.91 -55.57
C PHE A 641 -42.66 16.65 -56.89
N THR A 642 -41.61 17.27 -57.43
CA THR A 642 -41.72 18.12 -58.62
C THR A 642 -40.77 17.63 -59.71
N VAL A 643 -41.33 17.21 -60.85
CA VAL A 643 -40.59 16.94 -62.07
C VAL A 643 -40.54 18.21 -62.92
N ASN A 644 -39.36 18.53 -63.46
CA ASN A 644 -39.17 19.64 -64.39
C ASN A 644 -38.62 19.09 -65.70
N THR A 645 -39.35 19.27 -66.80
CA THR A 645 -39.03 18.63 -68.08
C THR A 645 -37.72 19.13 -68.71
N SER A 646 -37.24 20.29 -68.26
CA SER A 646 -35.93 20.84 -68.66
C SER A 646 -34.72 20.21 -67.95
N LYS A 647 -34.92 19.19 -67.09
CA LYS A 647 -33.85 18.41 -66.46
C LYS A 647 -33.76 17.03 -67.11
N ASP A 648 -32.57 16.43 -67.10
CA ASP A 648 -32.35 15.08 -67.66
C ASP A 648 -33.09 13.99 -66.86
N VAL A 649 -33.16 14.14 -65.54
CA VAL A 649 -33.82 13.19 -64.63
C VAL A 649 -35.30 13.55 -64.46
N LEU A 650 -36.18 12.66 -64.94
CA LEU A 650 -37.65 12.79 -64.88
C LEU A 650 -38.31 11.84 -63.87
N ASN A 651 -37.52 11.12 -63.07
CA ASN A 651 -38.00 10.19 -62.04
C ASN A 651 -37.52 10.59 -60.63
N GLY A 652 -38.08 9.92 -59.62
CA GLY A 652 -37.64 10.03 -58.24
C GLY A 652 -38.47 9.16 -57.29
N GLN A 653 -38.20 9.27 -55.99
CA GLN A 653 -38.88 8.49 -54.97
C GLN A 653 -39.39 9.36 -53.82
N VAL A 654 -40.59 9.05 -53.34
CA VAL A 654 -41.20 9.65 -52.14
C VAL A 654 -41.48 8.54 -51.14
N VAL A 655 -40.80 8.61 -49.99
CA VAL A 655 -41.05 7.68 -48.87
C VAL A 655 -42.18 8.22 -48.01
N ILE A 656 -43.21 7.41 -47.81
CA ILE A 656 -44.29 7.64 -46.85
C ILE A 656 -44.33 6.50 -45.82
N MET A 657 -45.00 6.75 -44.69
CA MET A 657 -45.33 5.73 -43.71
C MET A 657 -46.83 5.51 -43.71
N LEU A 658 -47.27 4.26 -43.57
CA LEU A 658 -48.68 3.88 -43.48
C LEU A 658 -48.88 2.92 -42.29
N PRO A 659 -50.08 2.82 -41.70
CA PRO A 659 -50.41 1.73 -40.79
C PRO A 659 -50.19 0.37 -41.47
N LYS A 660 -49.65 -0.64 -40.77
CA LYS A 660 -49.34 -1.98 -41.35
C LYS A 660 -50.53 -2.61 -42.12
N ASN A 661 -51.76 -2.36 -41.66
CA ASN A 661 -52.98 -2.91 -42.27
C ASN A 661 -53.58 -2.02 -43.38
N LYS A 662 -52.91 -0.95 -43.82
CA LYS A 662 -53.37 -0.04 -44.88
C LYS A 662 -52.27 0.15 -45.92
N GLN A 663 -52.58 -0.14 -47.19
CA GLN A 663 -51.65 0.02 -48.32
C GLN A 663 -52.02 1.16 -49.27
N GLU A 664 -53.23 1.69 -49.15
CA GLU A 664 -53.76 2.76 -50.00
C GLU A 664 -53.30 4.14 -49.52
N TYR A 665 -52.97 4.99 -50.48
CA TYR A 665 -52.72 6.41 -50.33
C TYR A 665 -53.37 7.18 -51.48
N ASP A 666 -53.51 8.50 -51.32
CA ASP A 666 -54.08 9.36 -52.34
C ASP A 666 -52.99 10.19 -53.02
N TYR A 667 -53.23 10.60 -54.26
CA TYR A 667 -52.36 11.51 -54.98
C TYR A 667 -53.15 12.50 -55.86
N GLU A 668 -52.56 13.67 -56.11
CA GLU A 668 -53.01 14.65 -57.09
C GLU A 668 -51.80 15.07 -57.95
N VAL A 669 -51.94 14.98 -59.27
CA VAL A 669 -50.95 15.42 -60.24
C VAL A 669 -51.41 16.75 -60.84
N THR A 670 -50.52 17.74 -60.87
CA THR A 670 -50.74 19.05 -61.52
C THR A 670 -49.68 19.26 -62.60
N TRP A 671 -50.09 19.24 -63.86
CA TRP A 671 -49.25 19.57 -65.01
C TRP A 671 -49.31 21.06 -65.30
N ARG A 672 -48.15 21.72 -65.40
CA ARG A 672 -48.03 23.09 -65.91
C ARG A 672 -47.47 23.03 -67.33
N LEU A 673 -48.22 23.57 -68.29
CA LEU A 673 -47.83 23.61 -69.69
C LEU A 673 -47.15 24.94 -70.02
N TRP A 674 -46.37 24.97 -71.11
CA TRP A 674 -45.89 26.23 -71.66
C TRP A 674 -47.07 27.12 -72.10
N GLY A 675 -46.94 28.43 -71.88
CA GLY A 675 -48.05 29.38 -72.03
C GLY A 675 -48.91 29.59 -70.76
N GLY A 676 -48.63 28.88 -69.66
CA GLY A 676 -49.24 29.17 -68.36
C GLY A 676 -50.58 28.49 -68.07
N LYS A 677 -50.97 27.49 -68.89
CA LYS A 677 -52.12 26.62 -68.62
C LYS A 677 -51.74 25.58 -67.57
N GLU A 678 -52.63 25.33 -66.61
CA GLU A 678 -52.53 24.19 -65.67
C GLU A 678 -53.61 23.14 -65.99
N VAL A 679 -53.27 21.86 -65.81
CA VAL A 679 -54.17 20.70 -65.87
C VAL A 679 -53.99 19.89 -64.59
N LYS A 680 -55.06 19.29 -64.07
CA LYS A 680 -55.05 18.55 -62.79
C LYS A 680 -55.76 17.21 -62.89
N SER A 681 -55.23 16.20 -62.21
CA SER A 681 -55.83 14.85 -62.17
C SER A 681 -57.05 14.73 -61.25
N GLY A 682 -57.23 15.68 -60.33
CA GLY A 682 -58.03 15.49 -59.11
C GLY A 682 -57.36 14.53 -58.13
N ARG A 683 -57.95 14.39 -56.93
CA ARG A 683 -57.52 13.41 -55.91
C ARG A 683 -57.88 12.00 -56.38
N LYS A 684 -56.89 11.15 -56.60
CA LYS A 684 -57.02 9.73 -56.96
C LYS A 684 -56.47 8.86 -55.84
N THR A 685 -57.11 7.72 -55.56
CA THR A 685 -56.62 6.73 -54.58
C THR A 685 -55.91 5.59 -55.31
N THR A 686 -54.82 5.07 -54.73
CA THR A 686 -54.09 3.93 -55.27
C THR A 686 -53.34 3.15 -54.18
N SER A 687 -53.03 1.89 -54.48
CA SER A 687 -52.11 1.06 -53.69
C SER A 687 -50.80 0.75 -54.45
N PHE A 688 -50.61 1.23 -55.67
CA PHE A 688 -49.39 0.98 -56.45
C PHE A 688 -48.17 1.73 -55.90
N GLU A 689 -46.98 1.14 -56.10
CA GLU A 689 -45.69 1.74 -55.70
C GLU A 689 -45.00 2.51 -56.82
N VAL A 690 -45.59 2.50 -58.02
CA VAL A 690 -45.15 3.30 -59.18
C VAL A 690 -46.30 4.21 -59.60
N LEU A 691 -45.97 5.49 -59.82
CA LEU A 691 -46.85 6.51 -60.38
C LEU A 691 -46.25 6.99 -61.70
N GLN A 692 -46.88 6.60 -62.80
CA GLN A 692 -46.68 7.19 -64.12
C GLN A 692 -47.46 8.51 -64.18
N ILE A 693 -46.79 9.61 -64.56
CA ILE A 693 -47.33 10.97 -64.49
C ILE A 693 -47.24 11.73 -65.83
N ASP A 694 -47.01 11.01 -66.91
CA ASP A 694 -46.94 11.47 -68.30
C ASP A 694 -48.30 11.57 -68.99
N GLU A 695 -49.28 10.74 -68.60
CA GLU A 695 -50.64 10.80 -69.14
C GLU A 695 -51.49 11.95 -68.57
N LEU A 696 -51.77 12.97 -69.40
CA LEU A 696 -52.74 14.02 -69.06
C LEU A 696 -54.18 13.51 -69.21
N PRO A 697 -55.12 13.92 -68.32
CA PRO A 697 -56.54 13.64 -68.51
C PRO A 697 -57.09 14.38 -69.74
N ASN A 698 -57.84 13.66 -70.57
CA ASN A 698 -58.53 14.15 -71.78
C ASN A 698 -59.57 15.25 -71.48
#